data_AF-A0A8H3LFL4-F1
#
_entry.id   AF-A0A8H3LFL4-F1
#
_cell.length_a   1.000
_cell.length_b   1.000
_cell.length_c   1.000
_cell.angle_alpha   90.00
_cell.angle_beta   90.00
_cell.angle_gamma   90.00
#
_symmetry.space_group_name_H-M   'P 1'
#
loop_
_entity.id
_entity.type
_entity.pdbx_description
1 polymer ?
#
loop_
_entity_poly.entity_id
_entity_poly.type
_entity_poly.pdbx_seq_one_letter_code
_entity_poly.pdbx_strand_id
1 'polypeptide(L)'
;MPQSPLSDHEVPNNLIQLQVPITCDYFQKTSNEELILVNDENTQHSFFHNYPSNPYIHAVRVFSGKNYSQSYKIVSLGQYPTKVIYTRKEKGINYKVPNNYQVETILNGLTVLCKTQYQFSRKIVVKYTVEWTDENGQIKSRYSLSSAGAAGSLFLKEICNKLNSQVSGTILFGLDIGFLQQIREIIASQPQQSIMPANRKRYFTELTSQSQKNKCISMVGKEIATQTLTILKENKFTSPSEEIIASLETIIFKINGEIVELNFHSDNITDFTQYLDSIIRACDETLISRDSYRRLAKAVPNLIREHVIEKRQNEITKTMNILIPIKLFNIHNINFNDVDNENQQDIDGIEFNDDDVGNGAYRSIISLLDIIIPILTTSMPPVLKIGDKINIKLSGDGRNARRKQKHVMLTMCILNEEEAVLSPAHQYSICLYLGKESYDSLSTVSTKFSYELEQLKTNGYKDSNNTIWPVELFFSGDWKFVALVLGINAATSNYFCLYCNCHKDERYNMDKVWLNSKNTRGCKNTMLFQEIDQNNWIIDELHLMLRISDVLFQCLFYELIKKKDFANNTQILIIAEMKRLHIHFEFYPPTTKNGKWEWTSLMGPDKEKILKDFQIRHLFDEQQATRGQDIEHLWHEFYRLYKIMRQKSLTDEEIDQFEADAKQWVRDFCRPTIGNPNSSNQQEGMYLRTDVTPYMHVFAQHVPQFMRYLKQKGMVLRHFSTSSIEKKNHQQVQLFFGGTTMGGGKSKKPVIHDILCYENRQLFYHIHNTPIKYTRKTMEIKAY
;
A
#
# COMPACT_ATOMS: atom_id res chain seq x y z
N MET A 1 15.88 -82.43 -2.45
CA MET A 1 14.55 -83.08 -2.54
C MET A 1 13.50 -82.09 -2.07
N PRO A 2 12.26 -82.14 -2.58
CA PRO A 2 11.87 -82.11 -3.99
C PRO A 2 11.01 -80.82 -4.20
N GLN A 3 10.15 -80.60 -5.21
CA GLN A 3 9.70 -81.38 -6.36
C GLN A 3 9.18 -80.42 -7.45
N SER A 4 9.33 -80.77 -8.73
CA SER A 4 8.52 -80.22 -9.83
C SER A 4 7.40 -81.20 -10.19
N PRO A 5 6.25 -80.71 -10.65
CA PRO A 5 5.83 -80.97 -12.04
C PRO A 5 5.36 -79.66 -12.72
N LEU A 6 5.39 -79.46 -14.05
CA LEU A 6 4.88 -80.26 -15.19
C LEU A 6 3.34 -80.41 -15.16
N SER A 7 2.59 -80.17 -16.23
CA SER A 7 2.92 -79.56 -17.55
C SER A 7 1.62 -79.14 -18.28
N ASP A 8 1.75 -78.43 -19.42
CA ASP A 8 0.82 -78.40 -20.57
C ASP A 8 -0.61 -77.80 -20.37
N HIS A 9 -1.29 -77.23 -21.37
CA HIS A 9 -0.90 -76.57 -22.63
C HIS A 9 -2.13 -75.78 -23.15
N GLU A 10 -2.04 -74.48 -23.45
CA GLU A 10 -2.91 -73.82 -24.46
C GLU A 10 -2.37 -72.44 -24.92
N VAL A 11 -2.59 -72.13 -26.20
CA VAL A 11 -1.98 -71.04 -27.03
C VAL A 11 -2.94 -70.85 -28.23
N PRO A 12 -3.32 -69.63 -28.71
CA PRO A 12 -2.39 -68.56 -29.10
C PRO A 12 -2.83 -67.06 -29.01
N ASN A 13 -1.87 -66.19 -29.39
CA ASN A 13 -1.99 -64.90 -30.11
C ASN A 13 -2.19 -63.53 -29.39
N ASN A 14 -1.08 -62.75 -29.45
CA ASN A 14 -0.97 -61.33 -29.86
C ASN A 14 -1.06 -60.15 -28.85
N LEU A 15 -0.31 -59.09 -29.22
CA LEU A 15 -0.33 -57.67 -28.77
C LEU A 15 0.46 -57.22 -27.49
N ILE A 16 1.78 -57.02 -27.68
CA ILE A 16 2.51 -55.71 -27.64
C ILE A 16 2.64 -54.87 -26.31
N GLN A 17 3.82 -54.23 -26.19
CA GLN A 17 4.32 -53.20 -25.23
C GLN A 17 4.76 -53.73 -23.83
N LEU A 18 5.98 -53.45 -23.31
CA LEU A 18 6.83 -52.23 -23.17
C LEU A 18 6.33 -51.28 -22.05
N GLN A 19 7.09 -50.34 -21.48
CA GLN A 19 8.46 -49.81 -21.69
C GLN A 19 9.09 -49.58 -20.25
N VAL A 20 10.21 -48.92 -19.90
CA VAL A 20 11.15 -47.96 -20.52
C VAL A 20 12.57 -48.15 -19.92
N PRO A 21 13.64 -48.41 -20.72
CA PRO A 21 14.98 -47.87 -20.47
C PRO A 21 15.10 -46.49 -21.14
N ILE A 22 15.82 -45.52 -20.55
CA ILE A 22 15.82 -44.14 -21.08
C ILE A 22 16.75 -44.01 -22.31
N THR A 23 16.22 -44.38 -23.48
CA THR A 23 16.63 -43.87 -24.78
C THR A 23 16.02 -42.48 -25.02
N CYS A 24 16.70 -41.65 -25.80
CA CYS A 24 16.05 -40.50 -26.44
C CYS A 24 15.50 -41.01 -27.78
N ASP A 25 14.21 -41.31 -27.82
CA ASP A 25 13.60 -42.12 -28.88
C ASP A 25 13.46 -41.40 -30.23
N TYR A 26 14.54 -41.41 -31.02
CA TYR A 26 14.48 -41.53 -32.47
C TYR A 26 15.60 -42.48 -32.94
N PHE A 27 15.25 -43.39 -33.84
CA PHE A 27 16.03 -44.57 -34.28
C PHE A 27 16.14 -45.70 -33.24
N GLN A 28 15.44 -46.80 -33.53
CA GLN A 28 15.38 -48.01 -32.72
C GLN A 28 16.65 -48.86 -32.87
N LYS A 29 16.95 -49.70 -31.86
CA LYS A 29 17.94 -50.77 -31.97
C LYS A 29 17.29 -52.04 -32.53
N THR A 30 17.77 -52.49 -33.69
CA THR A 30 17.67 -53.90 -34.15
C THR A 30 19.04 -54.57 -34.03
N SER A 31 19.07 -55.86 -33.72
CA SER A 31 20.30 -56.64 -33.55
C SER A 31 20.79 -57.23 -34.89
N ASN A 32 21.23 -56.34 -35.78
CA ASN A 32 22.04 -56.60 -36.97
C ASN A 32 22.89 -55.33 -37.22
N GLU A 33 24.04 -55.43 -37.89
CA GLU A 33 24.77 -54.23 -38.35
C GLU A 33 24.13 -53.63 -39.61
N GLU A 34 22.87 -53.22 -39.49
CA GLU A 34 22.13 -52.56 -40.57
C GLU A 34 22.74 -51.18 -40.86
N LEU A 35 23.38 -51.05 -42.01
CA LEU A 35 23.89 -49.77 -42.51
C LEU A 35 22.71 -48.86 -42.88
N ILE A 36 22.59 -47.75 -42.15
CA ILE A 36 21.63 -46.68 -42.42
C ILE A 36 21.93 -46.12 -43.81
N LEU A 37 20.95 -46.23 -44.71
CA LEU A 37 20.98 -45.63 -46.05
C LEU A 37 20.40 -44.21 -45.98
N VAL A 38 21.28 -43.21 -46.15
CA VAL A 38 20.90 -41.80 -46.30
C VAL A 38 21.10 -41.39 -47.76
N ASN A 39 20.00 -41.14 -48.46
CA ASN A 39 20.01 -40.56 -49.81
C ASN A 39 19.92 -39.03 -49.69
N ASP A 40 20.88 -38.30 -50.27
CA ASP A 40 20.76 -36.85 -50.44
C ASP A 40 20.29 -36.51 -51.86
N GLU A 41 19.02 -36.13 -51.94
CA GLU A 41 18.31 -35.73 -53.16
C GLU A 41 19.01 -34.57 -53.90
N ASN A 42 19.80 -33.74 -53.20
CA ASN A 42 20.46 -32.57 -53.77
C ASN A 42 21.82 -32.86 -54.42
N THR A 43 22.49 -33.98 -54.08
CA THR A 43 23.89 -34.24 -54.47
C THR A 43 24.12 -35.50 -55.30
N GLN A 44 23.08 -36.34 -55.45
CA GLN A 44 23.15 -37.67 -56.08
C GLN A 44 24.11 -38.63 -55.34
N HIS A 45 24.13 -38.53 -54.02
CA HIS A 45 24.90 -39.37 -53.11
C HIS A 45 24.00 -40.23 -52.23
N SER A 46 24.29 -41.53 -52.20
CA SER A 46 23.74 -42.50 -51.25
C SER A 46 24.83 -42.87 -50.25
N PHE A 47 24.64 -42.58 -48.97
CA PHE A 47 25.57 -42.91 -47.89
C PHE A 47 25.06 -44.09 -47.09
N PHE A 48 25.94 -45.06 -46.82
CA PHE A 48 25.69 -46.24 -45.98
C PHE A 48 26.59 -46.14 -44.75
N HIS A 49 26.01 -46.06 -43.54
CA HIS A 49 26.77 -45.91 -42.30
C HIS A 49 26.09 -46.53 -41.08
N ASN A 50 26.86 -46.82 -40.03
CA ASN A 50 26.36 -46.95 -38.66
C ASN A 50 27.09 -45.95 -37.73
N TYR A 51 27.45 -44.78 -38.26
CA TYR A 51 28.07 -43.69 -37.48
C TYR A 51 27.07 -43.12 -36.46
N PRO A 52 27.44 -42.91 -35.17
CA PRO A 52 28.80 -42.93 -34.62
C PRO A 52 29.31 -44.31 -34.14
N SER A 53 28.47 -45.35 -34.08
CA SER A 53 28.84 -46.71 -33.64
C SER A 53 30.00 -47.31 -34.45
N ASN A 54 30.02 -47.03 -35.76
CA ASN A 54 31.07 -47.40 -36.69
C ASN A 54 31.63 -46.13 -37.38
N PRO A 55 32.96 -45.87 -37.35
CA PRO A 55 33.55 -44.67 -37.95
C PRO A 55 33.56 -44.68 -39.49
N TYR A 56 33.28 -45.82 -40.13
CA TYR A 56 33.29 -45.96 -41.59
C TYR A 56 31.93 -45.59 -42.21
N ILE A 57 32.00 -44.87 -43.34
CA ILE A 57 30.88 -44.40 -44.14
C ILE A 57 31.20 -44.74 -45.60
N HIS A 58 30.33 -45.51 -46.24
CA HIS A 58 30.46 -45.84 -47.67
C HIS A 58 29.52 -44.93 -48.48
N ALA A 59 30.07 -44.11 -49.36
CA ALA A 59 29.30 -43.29 -50.29
C ALA A 59 29.27 -43.94 -51.67
N VAL A 60 28.10 -43.95 -52.30
CA VAL A 60 27.91 -44.30 -53.72
C VAL A 60 27.36 -43.08 -54.43
N ARG A 61 28.07 -42.62 -55.46
CA ARG A 61 27.63 -41.54 -56.35
C ARG A 61 27.19 -42.11 -57.69
N VAL A 62 25.99 -41.77 -58.15
CA VAL A 62 25.61 -41.97 -59.55
C VAL A 62 26.02 -40.73 -60.35
N PHE A 63 26.88 -40.89 -61.35
CA PHE A 63 27.25 -39.78 -62.26
C PHE A 63 27.36 -40.29 -63.70
N SER A 64 26.60 -39.67 -64.62
CA SER A 64 26.49 -40.09 -66.02
C SER A 64 26.21 -41.60 -66.21
N GLY A 65 25.33 -42.16 -65.37
CA GLY A 65 24.96 -43.58 -65.41
C GLY A 65 26.01 -44.56 -64.86
N LYS A 66 27.11 -44.07 -64.26
CA LYS A 66 28.12 -44.91 -63.59
C LYS A 66 28.12 -44.67 -62.09
N ASN A 67 28.28 -45.75 -61.33
CA ASN A 67 28.42 -45.72 -59.88
C ASN A 67 29.89 -45.54 -59.50
N TYR A 68 30.19 -44.52 -58.71
CA TYR A 68 31.50 -44.28 -58.12
C TYR A 68 31.38 -44.49 -56.60
N SER A 69 32.02 -45.52 -56.08
CA SER A 69 32.09 -45.80 -54.64
C SER A 69 33.31 -45.11 -54.01
N GLN A 70 33.12 -44.52 -52.83
CA GLN A 70 34.17 -43.95 -52.02
C GLN A 70 33.92 -44.25 -50.55
N SER A 71 34.95 -44.64 -49.81
CA SER A 71 34.90 -44.87 -48.36
C SER A 71 35.52 -43.70 -47.60
N TYR A 72 34.86 -43.30 -46.53
CA TYR A 72 35.36 -42.34 -45.54
C TYR A 72 35.43 -43.02 -44.18
N LYS A 73 36.43 -42.66 -43.38
CA LYS A 73 36.59 -43.09 -41.99
C LYS A 73 36.79 -41.83 -41.16
N ILE A 74 35.81 -41.52 -40.32
CA ILE A 74 35.82 -40.27 -39.53
C ILE A 74 36.77 -40.44 -38.34
N VAL A 75 37.91 -39.75 -38.39
CA VAL A 75 38.96 -39.80 -37.36
C VAL A 75 38.71 -38.76 -36.26
N SER A 76 38.10 -37.62 -36.61
CA SER A 76 37.59 -36.62 -35.67
C SER A 76 36.43 -35.89 -36.32
N LEU A 77 35.26 -35.82 -35.68
CA LEU A 77 34.09 -35.12 -36.22
C LEU A 77 34.29 -33.60 -36.33
N GLY A 78 35.08 -33.02 -35.43
CA GLY A 78 35.27 -31.57 -35.31
C GLY A 78 34.00 -30.81 -34.89
N GLN A 79 34.13 -29.48 -34.76
CA GLN A 79 33.05 -28.59 -34.29
C GLN A 79 32.97 -27.31 -35.13
N TYR A 80 31.80 -26.69 -35.22
CA TYR A 80 31.63 -25.40 -35.89
C TYR A 80 31.99 -24.24 -34.95
N PRO A 81 32.96 -23.35 -35.31
CA PRO A 81 33.27 -22.18 -34.51
C PRO A 81 32.20 -21.08 -34.69
N THR A 82 32.12 -20.14 -33.74
CA THR A 82 31.10 -19.07 -33.71
C THR A 82 31.02 -18.22 -34.99
N LYS A 83 32.08 -18.19 -35.80
CA LYS A 83 32.08 -17.61 -37.15
C LYS A 83 32.55 -18.65 -38.17
N VAL A 84 31.60 -19.45 -38.64
CA VAL A 84 31.80 -20.53 -39.62
C VAL A 84 32.22 -19.95 -40.98
N ILE A 85 33.20 -20.60 -41.61
CA ILE A 85 33.57 -20.41 -43.01
C ILE A 85 32.85 -21.50 -43.84
N TYR A 86 32.33 -21.10 -44.99
CA TYR A 86 31.64 -21.99 -45.93
C TYR A 86 32.55 -22.31 -47.13
N THR A 87 32.30 -23.45 -47.78
CA THR A 87 32.94 -23.76 -49.06
C THR A 87 32.50 -22.76 -50.15
N ARG A 88 33.28 -22.64 -51.22
CA ARG A 88 32.88 -21.84 -52.39
C ARG A 88 31.58 -22.44 -52.96
N LYS A 89 30.66 -21.57 -53.39
CA LYS A 89 29.35 -21.96 -53.94
C LYS A 89 29.54 -22.67 -55.30
N GLU A 90 29.40 -24.00 -55.31
CA GLU A 90 29.45 -24.83 -56.50
C GLU A 90 28.05 -25.38 -56.79
N LYS A 91 27.57 -25.24 -58.04
CA LYS A 91 26.20 -25.61 -58.48
C LYS A 91 25.06 -25.09 -57.59
N GLY A 92 25.28 -24.03 -56.82
CA GLY A 92 24.29 -23.43 -55.92
C GLY A 92 24.46 -23.78 -54.44
N ILE A 93 25.22 -24.83 -54.09
CA ILE A 93 25.34 -25.36 -52.72
C ILE A 93 26.65 -24.87 -52.07
N ASN A 94 26.64 -24.67 -50.76
CA ASN A 94 27.82 -24.31 -49.96
C ASN A 94 27.77 -24.98 -48.56
N TYR A 95 28.82 -25.73 -48.21
CA TYR A 95 28.87 -26.53 -47.00
C TYR A 95 29.57 -25.79 -45.85
N LYS A 96 29.14 -26.03 -44.60
CA LYS A 96 29.79 -25.49 -43.40
C LYS A 96 31.11 -26.23 -43.14
N VAL A 97 32.22 -25.51 -43.00
CA VAL A 97 33.55 -26.12 -42.76
C VAL A 97 33.79 -26.26 -41.25
N PRO A 98 33.91 -27.48 -40.70
CA PRO A 98 34.20 -27.70 -39.27
C PRO A 98 35.67 -27.42 -38.92
N ASN A 99 35.93 -27.16 -37.64
CA ASN A 99 37.26 -27.02 -37.04
C ASN A 99 37.71 -28.31 -36.35
N ASN A 100 39.00 -28.61 -36.39
CA ASN A 100 39.64 -29.83 -35.84
C ASN A 100 39.03 -31.15 -36.34
N TYR A 101 38.39 -31.11 -37.52
CA TYR A 101 37.83 -32.28 -38.19
C TYR A 101 38.90 -33.00 -38.99
N GLN A 102 38.82 -34.34 -38.99
CA GLN A 102 39.77 -35.23 -39.64
C GLN A 102 39.03 -36.43 -40.25
N VAL A 103 39.27 -36.71 -41.53
CA VAL A 103 38.69 -37.84 -42.26
C VAL A 103 39.76 -38.55 -43.09
N GLU A 104 39.77 -39.86 -43.03
CA GLU A 104 40.63 -40.74 -43.83
C GLU A 104 39.80 -41.28 -45.01
N THR A 105 40.32 -41.20 -46.23
CA THR A 105 39.65 -41.64 -47.46
C THR A 105 40.68 -42.13 -48.49
N ILE A 106 40.24 -42.77 -49.57
CA ILE A 106 41.14 -43.24 -50.64
C ILE A 106 41.06 -42.27 -51.82
N LEU A 107 42.21 -41.77 -52.28
CA LEU A 107 42.32 -40.96 -53.50
C LEU A 107 43.49 -41.48 -54.36
N ASN A 108 43.19 -41.83 -55.62
CA ASN A 108 44.16 -42.36 -56.58
C ASN A 108 44.97 -43.56 -56.03
N GLY A 109 44.30 -44.48 -55.32
CA GLY A 109 44.91 -45.68 -54.73
C GLY A 109 45.63 -45.47 -53.40
N LEU A 110 45.92 -44.23 -52.99
CA LEU A 110 46.54 -43.91 -51.71
C LEU A 110 45.49 -43.61 -50.64
N THR A 111 45.74 -44.06 -49.41
CA THR A 111 45.00 -43.61 -48.23
C THR A 111 45.48 -42.21 -47.85
N VAL A 112 44.56 -41.25 -47.80
CA VAL A 112 44.83 -39.85 -47.47
C VAL A 112 44.01 -39.40 -46.27
N LEU A 113 44.65 -38.66 -45.36
CA LEU A 113 44.06 -38.09 -44.15
C LEU A 113 43.86 -36.59 -44.35
N CYS A 114 42.61 -36.18 -44.53
CA CYS A 114 42.22 -34.80 -44.78
C CYS A 114 41.80 -34.12 -43.46
N LYS A 115 42.39 -32.95 -43.16
CA LYS A 115 42.22 -32.23 -41.89
C LYS A 115 41.86 -30.75 -42.10
N THR A 116 40.92 -30.23 -41.32
CA THR A 116 40.58 -28.79 -41.32
C THR A 116 40.86 -28.14 -39.97
N GLN A 117 41.62 -27.04 -39.98
CA GLN A 117 42.00 -26.30 -38.77
C GLN A 117 41.84 -24.79 -38.99
N TYR A 118 41.07 -24.13 -38.14
CA TYR A 118 40.89 -22.68 -38.16
C TYR A 118 42.09 -21.98 -37.52
N GLN A 119 42.59 -20.93 -38.18
CA GLN A 119 43.66 -20.08 -37.68
C GLN A 119 43.09 -18.70 -37.33
N PHE A 120 43.07 -18.39 -36.04
CA PHE A 120 42.52 -17.15 -35.50
C PHE A 120 43.61 -16.08 -35.39
N SER A 121 43.75 -15.28 -36.46
CA SER A 121 44.68 -14.15 -36.55
C SER A 121 43.92 -12.84 -36.79
N ARG A 122 44.58 -11.78 -37.31
CA ARG A 122 43.90 -10.56 -37.81
C ARG A 122 42.82 -10.86 -38.86
N LYS A 123 42.87 -12.03 -39.51
CA LYS A 123 41.80 -12.59 -40.36
C LYS A 123 41.59 -14.06 -39.99
N ILE A 124 40.33 -14.50 -39.94
CA ILE A 124 39.98 -15.92 -39.77
C ILE A 124 40.18 -16.62 -41.12
N VAL A 125 40.96 -17.69 -41.14
CA VAL A 125 41.18 -18.56 -42.30
C VAL A 125 41.16 -20.04 -41.87
N VAL A 126 40.87 -20.94 -42.80
CA VAL A 126 40.95 -22.40 -42.57
C VAL A 126 42.17 -22.95 -43.29
N LYS A 127 43.02 -23.67 -42.57
CA LYS A 127 44.06 -24.53 -43.13
C LYS A 127 43.44 -25.88 -43.47
N TYR A 128 43.31 -26.15 -44.76
CA TYR A 128 42.94 -27.45 -45.31
C TYR A 128 44.23 -28.22 -45.56
N THR A 129 44.42 -29.37 -44.90
CA THR A 129 45.62 -30.20 -45.04
C THR A 129 45.23 -31.56 -45.60
N VAL A 130 46.04 -32.09 -46.53
CA VAL A 130 46.00 -33.48 -46.99
C VAL A 130 47.33 -34.11 -46.58
N GLU A 131 47.26 -35.14 -45.76
CA GLU A 131 48.39 -35.97 -45.35
C GLU A 131 48.27 -37.35 -46.01
N TRP A 132 49.40 -37.97 -46.35
CA TRP A 132 49.44 -39.30 -46.95
C TRP A 132 50.77 -39.97 -46.61
N THR A 133 50.80 -41.29 -46.68
CA THR A 133 52.05 -42.06 -46.59
C THR A 133 52.58 -42.32 -48.00
N ASP A 134 53.86 -42.10 -48.25
CA ASP A 134 54.49 -42.43 -49.53
C ASP A 134 54.99 -43.88 -49.59
N GLU A 135 55.52 -44.26 -50.76
CA GLU A 135 56.02 -45.63 -51.04
C GLU A 135 57.17 -46.06 -50.12
N ASN A 136 57.82 -45.13 -49.40
CA ASN A 136 58.89 -45.40 -48.44
C ASN A 136 58.38 -45.40 -46.98
N GLY A 137 57.07 -45.34 -46.76
CA GLY A 137 56.47 -45.26 -45.42
C GLY A 137 56.54 -43.88 -44.76
N GLN A 138 56.95 -42.82 -45.48
CA GLN A 138 57.05 -41.48 -44.91
C GLN A 138 55.74 -40.71 -45.02
N ILE A 139 55.31 -40.10 -43.91
CA ILE A 139 54.12 -39.24 -43.88
C ILE A 139 54.48 -37.88 -44.50
N LYS A 140 53.94 -37.63 -45.69
CA LYS A 140 54.02 -36.34 -46.39
C LYS A 140 52.73 -35.55 -46.19
N SER A 141 52.82 -34.23 -46.31
CA SER A 141 51.67 -33.33 -46.14
C SER A 141 51.72 -32.12 -47.07
N ARG A 142 50.54 -31.70 -47.54
CA ARG A 142 50.32 -30.43 -48.22
C ARG A 142 49.11 -29.73 -47.66
N TYR A 143 49.15 -28.40 -47.63
CA TYR A 143 48.04 -27.60 -47.15
C TYR A 143 47.76 -26.41 -48.06
N SER A 144 46.52 -25.92 -47.98
CA SER A 144 46.10 -24.66 -48.56
C SER A 144 45.32 -23.83 -47.54
N LEU A 145 45.42 -22.51 -47.66
CA LEU A 145 44.59 -21.53 -46.94
C LEU A 145 43.44 -20.99 -47.80
N SER A 146 43.33 -21.40 -49.08
CA SER A 146 42.33 -20.88 -50.02
C SER A 146 41.08 -21.78 -50.14
N SER A 147 41.24 -23.10 -50.28
CA SER A 147 40.14 -24.07 -50.28
C SER A 147 40.62 -25.52 -50.10
N ALA A 148 39.69 -26.40 -49.74
CA ALA A 148 39.89 -27.85 -49.73
C ALA A 148 40.33 -28.40 -51.10
N GLY A 149 39.72 -27.90 -52.18
CA GLY A 149 40.06 -28.33 -53.55
C GLY A 149 41.48 -27.93 -53.95
N ALA A 150 41.94 -26.75 -53.52
CA ALA A 150 43.33 -26.33 -53.72
C ALA A 150 44.32 -27.22 -52.96
N ALA A 151 44.00 -27.68 -51.75
CA ALA A 151 44.82 -28.66 -51.03
C ALA A 151 44.86 -30.02 -51.77
N GLY A 152 43.72 -30.49 -52.28
CA GLY A 152 43.63 -31.72 -53.08
C GLY A 152 44.41 -31.64 -54.40
N SER A 153 44.35 -30.53 -55.13
CA SER A 153 45.16 -30.34 -56.35
C SER A 153 46.65 -30.15 -56.07
N LEU A 154 47.06 -29.63 -54.90
CA LEU A 154 48.47 -29.64 -54.49
C LEU A 154 48.98 -31.07 -54.25
N PHE A 155 48.17 -31.93 -53.60
CA PHE A 155 48.46 -33.36 -53.47
C PHE A 155 48.55 -34.07 -54.83
N LEU A 156 47.55 -33.90 -55.71
CA LEU A 156 47.53 -34.54 -57.03
C LEU A 156 48.67 -34.07 -57.95
N LYS A 157 49.11 -32.81 -57.82
CA LYS A 157 50.28 -32.30 -58.56
C LYS A 157 51.56 -33.04 -58.16
N GLU A 158 51.69 -33.40 -56.89
CA GLU A 158 52.88 -34.05 -56.34
C GLU A 158 52.93 -35.56 -56.59
N ILE A 159 51.78 -36.24 -56.54
CA ILE A 159 51.70 -37.69 -56.80
C ILE A 159 51.60 -38.02 -58.29
N CYS A 160 50.81 -37.27 -59.07
CA CYS A 160 50.45 -37.67 -60.43
C CYS A 160 51.18 -36.88 -61.53
N ASN A 161 51.94 -35.83 -61.20
CA ASN A 161 52.58 -34.88 -62.13
C ASN A 161 51.62 -34.21 -63.16
N LYS A 162 50.30 -34.37 -62.99
CA LYS A 162 49.25 -33.86 -63.91
C LYS A 162 48.80 -32.46 -63.50
N LEU A 163 49.34 -31.45 -64.17
CA LEU A 163 49.13 -30.02 -63.85
C LEU A 163 47.66 -29.56 -63.81
N ASN A 164 46.76 -30.21 -64.55
CA ASN A 164 45.36 -29.79 -64.71
C ASN A 164 44.33 -30.66 -63.95
N SER A 165 44.77 -31.58 -63.09
CA SER A 165 43.86 -32.47 -62.34
C SER A 165 43.19 -31.73 -61.17
N GLN A 166 41.89 -31.46 -61.31
CA GLN A 166 41.03 -30.92 -60.26
C GLN A 166 40.31 -32.06 -59.53
N VAL A 167 40.31 -32.02 -58.20
CA VAL A 167 39.48 -32.87 -57.34
C VAL A 167 38.49 -32.00 -56.57
N SER A 168 37.24 -32.44 -56.45
CA SER A 168 36.25 -31.72 -55.65
C SER A 168 36.66 -31.73 -54.18
N GLY A 169 36.94 -30.55 -53.65
CA GLY A 169 37.36 -30.38 -52.27
C GLY A 169 36.28 -30.69 -51.23
N THR A 170 35.00 -30.64 -51.63
CA THR A 170 33.89 -31.03 -50.73
C THR A 170 33.92 -32.53 -50.53
N ILE A 171 33.95 -33.28 -51.63
CA ILE A 171 34.01 -34.75 -51.67
C ILE A 171 35.28 -35.26 -50.99
N LEU A 172 36.47 -34.76 -51.36
CA LEU A 172 37.74 -35.21 -50.75
C LEU A 172 37.78 -35.08 -49.23
N PHE A 173 37.10 -34.06 -48.67
CA PHE A 173 37.01 -33.83 -47.24
C PHE A 173 35.68 -34.33 -46.64
N GLY A 174 34.79 -35.00 -47.39
CA GLY A 174 33.47 -35.42 -46.90
C GLY A 174 32.62 -34.29 -46.30
N LEU A 175 32.78 -33.06 -46.80
CA LEU A 175 32.07 -31.87 -46.29
C LEU A 175 30.60 -31.82 -46.74
N ASP A 176 30.26 -32.61 -47.75
CA ASP A 176 28.93 -32.83 -48.30
C ASP A 176 28.14 -33.96 -47.61
N ILE A 177 28.74 -34.65 -46.62
CA ILE A 177 28.06 -35.68 -45.83
C ILE A 177 27.08 -35.03 -44.83
N GLY A 178 25.86 -34.73 -45.29
CA GLY A 178 24.87 -33.89 -44.60
C GLY A 178 24.51 -34.34 -43.17
N PHE A 179 24.38 -35.64 -42.91
CA PHE A 179 24.05 -36.13 -41.56
C PHE A 179 25.17 -35.82 -40.54
N LEU A 180 26.43 -35.73 -40.96
CA LEU A 180 27.52 -35.30 -40.08
C LEU A 180 27.44 -33.80 -39.74
N GLN A 181 26.77 -32.96 -40.54
CA GLN A 181 26.45 -31.59 -40.13
C GLN A 181 25.38 -31.61 -39.02
N GLN A 182 24.31 -32.39 -39.21
CA GLN A 182 23.22 -32.49 -38.23
C GLN A 182 23.72 -32.99 -36.86
N ILE A 183 24.57 -34.03 -36.83
CA ILE A 183 25.17 -34.55 -35.59
C ILE A 183 26.02 -33.49 -34.89
N ARG A 184 26.81 -32.68 -35.63
CA ARG A 184 27.58 -31.56 -35.04
C ARG A 184 26.69 -30.48 -34.45
N GLU A 185 25.53 -30.23 -35.06
CA GLU A 185 24.57 -29.22 -34.62
C GLU A 185 23.79 -29.69 -33.38
N ILE A 186 23.47 -30.98 -33.27
CA ILE A 186 22.92 -31.61 -32.07
C ILE A 186 23.93 -31.59 -30.90
N ILE A 187 25.20 -31.91 -31.15
CA ILE A 187 26.28 -31.84 -30.14
C ILE A 187 26.57 -30.38 -29.69
N ALA A 188 26.18 -29.39 -30.51
CA ALA A 188 26.30 -27.97 -30.18
C ALA A 188 25.04 -27.38 -29.48
N SER A 189 23.86 -28.02 -29.61
CA SER A 189 22.63 -27.59 -28.94
C SER A 189 22.40 -28.28 -27.59
N GLN A 190 23.03 -29.44 -27.35
CA GLN A 190 23.08 -30.04 -26.01
C GLN A 190 23.82 -29.14 -25.01
N PRO A 191 23.33 -28.99 -23.77
CA PRO A 191 23.98 -28.16 -22.75
C PRO A 191 25.29 -28.82 -22.30
N GLN A 192 26.42 -28.32 -22.84
CA GLN A 192 27.73 -28.89 -22.55
C GLN A 192 28.13 -28.71 -21.07
N GLN A 193 28.12 -29.80 -20.31
CA GLN A 193 29.07 -29.97 -19.21
C GLN A 193 30.48 -29.86 -19.80
N SER A 194 31.14 -28.71 -19.61
CA SER A 194 32.38 -28.40 -20.32
C SER A 194 33.56 -29.16 -19.73
N ILE A 195 33.87 -30.35 -20.27
CA ILE A 195 35.24 -30.90 -20.21
C ILE A 195 36.12 -30.11 -21.20
N MET A 196 36.33 -28.83 -20.90
CA MET A 196 37.48 -28.10 -21.43
C MET A 196 38.70 -28.41 -20.54
N PRO A 197 39.91 -28.57 -21.11
CA PRO A 197 41.12 -28.40 -20.32
C PRO A 197 41.10 -26.99 -19.72
N ALA A 198 41.52 -26.84 -18.46
CA ALA A 198 41.21 -25.69 -17.62
C ALA A 198 41.67 -24.33 -18.20
N ASN A 199 40.80 -23.70 -19.00
CA ASN A 199 40.85 -22.28 -19.30
C ASN A 199 40.75 -21.55 -17.96
N ARG A 200 41.87 -20.99 -17.48
CA ARG A 200 41.97 -20.27 -16.20
C ARG A 200 40.83 -19.24 -16.12
N LYS A 201 39.79 -19.53 -15.31
CA LYS A 201 38.86 -18.51 -14.79
C LYS A 201 39.78 -17.52 -14.05
N ARG A 202 40.05 -16.35 -14.64
CA ARG A 202 40.87 -15.30 -14.00
C ARG A 202 40.28 -14.98 -12.63
N TYR A 203 41.13 -14.77 -11.63
CA TYR A 203 40.65 -14.39 -10.32
C TYR A 203 39.88 -13.07 -10.41
N PHE A 204 38.85 -12.88 -9.59
CA PHE A 204 38.01 -11.67 -9.64
C PHE A 204 38.83 -10.37 -9.42
N THR A 205 39.95 -10.49 -8.70
CA THR A 205 40.97 -9.47 -8.48
C THR A 205 41.83 -9.12 -9.71
N GLU A 206 41.95 -10.03 -10.69
CA GLU A 206 42.69 -9.82 -11.97
C GLU A 206 41.83 -9.15 -13.05
N LEU A 207 40.53 -8.91 -12.79
CA LEU A 207 39.61 -8.30 -13.74
C LEU A 207 39.69 -6.77 -13.66
N THR A 208 40.21 -6.14 -14.71
CA THR A 208 40.50 -4.69 -14.71
C THR A 208 39.31 -3.82 -15.09
N SER A 209 38.27 -4.35 -15.75
CA SER A 209 37.07 -3.57 -16.10
C SER A 209 35.82 -4.03 -15.37
N GLN A 210 34.95 -3.07 -15.02
CA GLN A 210 33.70 -3.37 -14.32
C GLN A 210 32.78 -4.26 -15.16
N SER A 211 32.81 -4.16 -16.49
CA SER A 211 32.06 -5.05 -17.39
C SER A 211 32.52 -6.52 -17.25
N GLN A 212 33.83 -6.77 -17.10
CA GLN A 212 34.35 -8.12 -16.85
C GLN A 212 33.92 -8.64 -15.47
N LYS A 213 34.02 -7.82 -14.43
CA LYS A 213 33.56 -8.16 -13.06
C LYS A 213 32.07 -8.49 -13.04
N ASN A 214 31.23 -7.62 -13.58
CA ASN A 214 29.78 -7.80 -13.66
C ASN A 214 29.42 -9.07 -14.47
N LYS A 215 30.15 -9.37 -15.57
CA LYS A 215 29.94 -10.61 -16.34
C LYS A 215 30.32 -11.86 -15.55
N CYS A 216 31.40 -11.82 -14.76
CA CYS A 216 31.80 -12.91 -13.88
C CYS A 216 30.74 -13.16 -12.79
N ILE A 217 30.31 -12.10 -12.11
CA ILE A 217 29.20 -12.11 -11.12
C ILE A 217 27.91 -12.68 -11.74
N SER A 218 27.53 -12.25 -12.94
CA SER A 218 26.33 -12.74 -13.63
C SER A 218 26.43 -14.23 -14.02
N MET A 219 27.61 -14.72 -14.39
CA MET A 219 27.82 -16.15 -14.64
C MET A 219 27.66 -16.98 -13.36
N VAL A 220 28.29 -16.57 -12.25
CA VAL A 220 28.16 -17.22 -10.94
C VAL A 220 26.70 -17.23 -10.48
N GLY A 221 25.98 -16.12 -10.67
CA GLY A 221 24.56 -16.03 -10.38
C GLY A 221 23.72 -17.07 -11.12
N LYS A 222 23.90 -17.19 -12.44
CA LYS A 222 23.18 -18.18 -13.25
C LYS A 222 23.54 -19.62 -12.85
N GLU A 223 24.82 -19.89 -12.61
CA GLU A 223 25.34 -21.20 -12.19
C GLU A 223 24.70 -21.64 -10.86
N ILE A 224 24.57 -20.72 -9.88
CA ILE A 224 23.86 -20.98 -8.62
C ILE A 224 22.35 -21.13 -8.84
N ALA A 225 21.70 -20.29 -9.63
CA ALA A 225 20.25 -20.41 -9.88
C ALA A 225 19.88 -21.78 -10.48
N THR A 226 20.67 -22.29 -11.42
CA THR A 226 20.50 -23.64 -11.97
C THR A 226 20.70 -24.72 -10.90
N GLN A 227 21.75 -24.63 -10.08
CA GLN A 227 21.99 -25.60 -8.98
C GLN A 227 20.88 -25.56 -7.92
N THR A 228 20.39 -24.38 -7.55
CA THR A 228 19.28 -24.22 -6.59
C THR A 228 18.00 -24.89 -7.08
N LEU A 229 17.66 -24.78 -8.37
CA LEU A 229 16.49 -25.46 -8.95
C LEU A 229 16.61 -26.99 -8.89
N THR A 230 17.82 -27.54 -9.08
CA THR A 230 18.09 -28.97 -8.88
C THR A 230 17.92 -29.37 -7.41
N ILE A 231 18.55 -28.64 -6.48
CA ILE A 231 18.48 -28.91 -5.03
C ILE A 231 17.03 -28.86 -4.52
N LEU A 232 16.23 -27.90 -5.00
CA LEU A 232 14.80 -27.78 -4.64
C LEU A 232 13.98 -28.98 -5.11
N LYS A 233 14.24 -29.49 -6.33
CA LYS A 233 13.60 -30.73 -6.82
C LYS A 233 14.01 -31.96 -6.00
N GLU A 234 15.31 -32.13 -5.75
CA GLU A 234 15.84 -33.26 -4.96
C GLU A 234 15.27 -33.29 -3.54
N ASN A 235 15.04 -32.11 -2.93
CA ASN A 235 14.48 -31.96 -1.60
C ASN A 235 12.93 -31.84 -1.59
N LYS A 236 12.25 -32.20 -2.69
CA LYS A 236 10.78 -32.24 -2.82
C LYS A 236 10.07 -30.91 -2.51
N PHE A 237 10.68 -29.78 -2.87
CA PHE A 237 9.98 -28.47 -2.92
C PHE A 237 9.10 -28.38 -4.17
N THR A 238 8.22 -29.36 -4.35
CA THR A 238 7.35 -29.54 -5.51
C THR A 238 5.90 -29.74 -5.11
N SER A 239 4.97 -29.29 -5.95
CA SER A 239 3.54 -29.51 -5.81
C SER A 239 3.16 -30.99 -6.04
N PRO A 240 1.90 -31.38 -5.78
CA PRO A 240 1.34 -32.64 -6.28
C PRO A 240 1.30 -32.77 -7.83
N SER A 241 1.56 -31.67 -8.56
CA SER A 241 1.74 -31.61 -10.03
C SER A 241 3.21 -31.62 -10.47
N GLU A 242 4.16 -31.92 -9.56
CA GLU A 242 5.62 -31.91 -9.77
C GLU A 242 6.26 -30.55 -10.12
N GLU A 243 5.49 -29.46 -10.06
CA GLU A 243 5.97 -28.09 -10.29
C GLU A 243 6.72 -27.57 -9.06
N ILE A 244 7.86 -26.88 -9.24
CA ILE A 244 8.64 -26.35 -8.12
C ILE A 244 7.86 -25.20 -7.45
N ILE A 245 7.56 -25.34 -6.15
CA ILE A 245 6.77 -24.35 -5.38
C ILE A 245 7.61 -23.29 -4.65
N ALA A 246 8.94 -23.30 -4.85
CA ALA A 246 9.88 -22.39 -4.23
C ALA A 246 10.76 -21.70 -5.31
N SER A 247 10.92 -20.38 -5.19
CA SER A 247 11.75 -19.57 -6.07
C SER A 247 13.03 -19.11 -5.36
N LEU A 248 14.08 -18.84 -6.14
CA LEU A 248 15.23 -18.06 -5.69
C LEU A 248 14.95 -16.60 -6.03
N GLU A 249 14.76 -15.73 -5.05
CA GLU A 249 14.44 -14.32 -5.29
C GLU A 249 15.70 -13.44 -5.46
N THR A 250 16.65 -13.59 -4.53
CA THR A 250 17.83 -12.72 -4.37
C THR A 250 18.97 -13.47 -3.69
N ILE A 251 20.21 -13.24 -4.14
CA ILE A 251 21.46 -13.60 -3.42
C ILE A 251 22.28 -12.35 -3.16
N ILE A 252 22.84 -12.23 -1.97
CA ILE A 252 23.73 -11.13 -1.59
C ILE A 252 25.14 -11.69 -1.32
N PHE A 253 26.12 -11.22 -2.10
CA PHE A 253 27.54 -11.46 -1.83
C PHE A 253 28.20 -10.26 -1.14
N LYS A 254 29.28 -10.51 -0.41
CA LYS A 254 30.24 -9.48 0.01
C LYS A 254 31.58 -9.75 -0.65
N ILE A 255 31.97 -8.92 -1.61
CA ILE A 255 33.17 -9.11 -2.44
C ILE A 255 34.12 -7.94 -2.20
N ASN A 256 35.31 -8.21 -1.65
CA ASN A 256 36.32 -7.19 -1.31
C ASN A 256 35.79 -6.02 -0.43
N GLY A 257 34.72 -6.24 0.33
CA GLY A 257 34.06 -5.23 1.16
C GLY A 257 32.81 -4.62 0.52
N GLU A 258 32.68 -4.63 -0.81
CA GLU A 258 31.46 -4.22 -1.52
C GLU A 258 30.35 -5.25 -1.34
N ILE A 259 29.11 -4.79 -1.25
CA ILE A 259 27.91 -5.66 -1.24
C ILE A 259 27.39 -5.74 -2.67
N VAL A 260 27.25 -6.97 -3.18
CA VAL A 260 26.80 -7.26 -4.54
C VAL A 260 25.53 -8.09 -4.46
N GLU A 261 24.40 -7.47 -4.81
CA GLU A 261 23.09 -8.10 -4.84
C GLU A 261 22.75 -8.61 -6.24
N LEU A 262 22.31 -9.87 -6.32
CA LEU A 262 21.81 -10.53 -7.52
C LEU A 262 20.34 -10.82 -7.34
N ASN A 263 19.49 -10.17 -8.12
CA ASN A 263 18.06 -10.44 -8.16
C ASN A 263 17.71 -11.40 -9.30
N PHE A 264 16.89 -12.39 -8.98
CA PHE A 264 16.49 -13.52 -9.81
C PHE A 264 14.97 -13.59 -10.00
N HIS A 265 14.26 -12.50 -9.67
CA HIS A 265 12.80 -12.41 -9.63
C HIS A 265 12.16 -13.01 -10.89
N SER A 266 11.16 -13.87 -10.67
CA SER A 266 10.10 -14.11 -11.64
C SER A 266 9.28 -12.82 -11.86
N ASP A 267 8.62 -12.69 -13.01
CA ASP A 267 7.84 -11.50 -13.38
C ASP A 267 6.52 -11.31 -12.59
N ASN A 268 6.48 -11.68 -11.30
CA ASN A 268 5.39 -11.40 -10.36
C ASN A 268 5.37 -9.92 -9.95
N ILE A 269 5.07 -9.06 -10.93
CA ILE A 269 4.89 -7.62 -10.79
C ILE A 269 3.90 -7.29 -9.66
N THR A 270 2.89 -8.14 -9.46
CA THR A 270 1.87 -8.04 -8.40
C THR A 270 2.47 -8.03 -6.99
N ASP A 271 3.35 -8.98 -6.66
CA ASP A 271 3.91 -9.12 -5.31
C ASP A 271 4.86 -7.96 -4.98
N PHE A 272 5.69 -7.57 -5.95
CA PHE A 272 6.55 -6.40 -5.83
C PHE A 272 5.72 -5.12 -5.67
N THR A 273 4.60 -5.00 -6.38
CA THR A 273 3.69 -3.85 -6.25
C THR A 273 3.05 -3.80 -4.87
N GLN A 274 2.55 -4.92 -4.34
CA GLN A 274 2.02 -4.99 -2.97
C GLN A 274 3.09 -4.64 -1.93
N TYR A 275 4.34 -5.10 -2.12
CA TYR A 275 5.46 -4.75 -1.24
C TYR A 275 5.79 -3.25 -1.26
N LEU A 276 5.78 -2.60 -2.43
CA LEU A 276 5.90 -1.13 -2.53
C LEU A 276 4.74 -0.43 -1.82
N ASP A 277 3.51 -0.88 -2.04
CA ASP A 277 2.31 -0.28 -1.45
C ASP A 277 2.32 -0.41 0.07
N SER A 278 2.81 -1.53 0.63
CA SER A 278 3.07 -1.72 2.06
C SER A 278 4.11 -0.77 2.62
N ILE A 279 5.20 -0.49 1.89
CA ILE A 279 6.21 0.50 2.31
C ILE A 279 5.60 1.91 2.32
N ILE A 280 4.82 2.28 1.31
CA ILE A 280 4.18 3.61 1.25
C ILE A 280 3.14 3.73 2.37
N ARG A 281 2.31 2.70 2.60
CA ARG A 281 1.38 2.62 3.73
C ARG A 281 2.09 2.86 5.05
N ALA A 282 3.17 2.12 5.31
CA ALA A 282 3.96 2.28 6.54
C ALA A 282 4.55 3.70 6.66
N CYS A 283 5.06 4.29 5.57
CA CYS A 283 5.57 5.67 5.57
C CYS A 283 4.48 6.72 5.84
N ASP A 284 3.29 6.56 5.29
CA ASP A 284 2.16 7.46 5.53
C ASP A 284 1.61 7.28 6.97
N GLU A 285 1.39 6.05 7.44
CA GLU A 285 0.88 5.76 8.80
C GLU A 285 1.87 6.13 9.91
N THR A 286 3.18 5.98 9.67
CA THR A 286 4.25 6.33 10.65
C THR A 286 4.92 7.67 10.38
N LEU A 287 4.39 8.47 9.45
CA LEU A 287 4.77 9.87 9.20
C LEU A 287 6.23 10.06 8.75
N ILE A 288 6.80 9.03 8.10
CA ILE A 288 8.19 9.08 7.62
C ILE A 288 8.25 10.01 6.41
N SER A 289 8.76 11.22 6.62
CA SER A 289 8.95 12.18 5.54
C SER A 289 9.85 11.62 4.44
N ARG A 290 9.63 12.05 3.20
CA ARG A 290 10.47 11.71 2.03
C ARG A 290 11.97 11.74 2.36
N ASP A 291 12.42 12.80 3.04
CA ASP A 291 13.83 12.97 3.39
C ASP A 291 14.31 12.02 4.50
N SER A 292 13.44 11.67 5.45
CA SER A 292 13.72 10.64 6.46
C SER A 292 13.88 9.27 5.80
N TYR A 293 12.95 8.89 4.92
CA TYR A 293 13.05 7.65 4.14
C TYR A 293 14.29 7.65 3.23
N ARG A 294 14.60 8.78 2.57
CA ARG A 294 15.80 8.96 1.74
C ARG A 294 17.12 8.79 2.50
N ARG A 295 17.14 9.12 3.79
CA ARG A 295 18.29 8.86 4.69
C ARG A 295 18.31 7.40 5.13
N LEU A 296 17.17 6.83 5.52
CA LEU A 296 17.04 5.43 5.93
C LEU A 296 17.46 4.46 4.81
N ALA A 297 16.97 4.68 3.58
CA ALA A 297 17.33 3.93 2.37
C ALA A 297 18.71 4.28 1.79
N LYS A 298 19.53 5.09 2.50
CA LYS A 298 20.99 5.19 2.32
C LYS A 298 21.76 4.41 3.38
N ALA A 299 21.25 4.36 4.62
CA ALA A 299 21.86 3.64 5.73
C ALA A 299 21.63 2.11 5.65
N VAL A 300 20.47 1.68 5.15
CA VAL A 300 20.14 0.26 4.93
C VAL A 300 20.23 -0.05 3.43
N PRO A 301 21.22 -0.85 2.97
CA PRO A 301 21.43 -1.08 1.53
C PRO A 301 20.23 -1.73 0.82
N ASN A 302 19.53 -2.64 1.51
CA ASN A 302 18.47 -3.47 0.96
C ASN A 302 17.07 -2.78 0.96
N LEU A 303 16.99 -1.51 1.37
CA LEU A 303 15.73 -0.76 1.27
C LEU A 303 15.54 -0.22 -0.15
N ILE A 304 14.30 -0.32 -0.64
CA ILE A 304 13.89 0.23 -1.93
C ILE A 304 14.25 1.72 -1.98
N ARG A 305 14.91 2.14 -3.06
CA ARG A 305 15.35 3.52 -3.23
C ARG A 305 14.15 4.46 -3.31
N GLU A 306 14.27 5.59 -2.60
CA GLU A 306 13.20 6.56 -2.37
C GLU A 306 12.46 7.03 -3.64
N HIS A 307 13.14 7.23 -4.78
CA HIS A 307 12.47 7.62 -6.02
C HIS A 307 11.48 6.57 -6.58
N VAL A 308 11.65 5.28 -6.23
CA VAL A 308 10.70 4.21 -6.60
C VAL A 308 9.45 4.30 -5.74
N ILE A 309 9.62 4.56 -4.43
CA ILE A 309 8.54 4.82 -3.48
C ILE A 309 7.76 6.07 -3.88
N GLU A 310 8.45 7.17 -4.21
CA GLU A 310 7.82 8.40 -4.73
C GLU A 310 7.04 8.12 -6.03
N LYS A 311 7.63 7.41 -7.01
CA LYS A 311 6.94 7.09 -8.27
C LYS A 311 5.64 6.33 -7.99
N ARG A 312 5.69 5.30 -7.16
CA ARG A 312 4.51 4.48 -6.83
C ARG A 312 3.49 5.25 -5.98
N GLN A 313 3.90 6.08 -5.03
CA GLN A 313 2.99 6.96 -4.28
C GLN A 313 2.27 7.96 -5.20
N ASN A 314 2.95 8.47 -6.24
CA ASN A 314 2.34 9.30 -7.27
C ASN A 314 1.37 8.52 -8.18
N GLU A 315 1.63 7.24 -8.48
CA GLU A 315 0.69 6.37 -9.18
C GLU A 315 -0.59 6.14 -8.36
N ILE A 316 -0.46 5.76 -7.07
CA ILE A 316 -1.60 5.62 -6.15
C ILE A 316 -2.42 6.92 -6.08
N THR A 317 -1.74 8.07 -5.92
CA THR A 317 -2.41 9.38 -5.83
C THR A 317 -3.16 9.71 -7.13
N LYS A 318 -2.63 9.33 -8.30
CA LYS A 318 -3.34 9.49 -9.58
C LYS A 318 -4.58 8.61 -9.66
N THR A 319 -4.48 7.32 -9.31
CA THR A 319 -5.62 6.40 -9.27
C THR A 319 -6.73 6.92 -8.36
N MET A 320 -6.39 7.34 -7.13
CA MET A 320 -7.39 7.85 -6.19
C MET A 320 -7.95 9.22 -6.57
N ASN A 321 -7.22 10.05 -7.33
CA ASN A 321 -7.75 11.31 -7.86
C ASN A 321 -8.66 11.11 -9.10
N ILE A 322 -8.67 9.92 -9.72
CA ILE A 322 -9.68 9.53 -10.71
C ILE A 322 -10.95 9.05 -10.00
N LEU A 323 -10.79 8.21 -8.97
CA LEU A 323 -11.91 7.63 -8.21
C LEU A 323 -12.62 8.67 -7.33
N ILE A 324 -11.87 9.50 -6.60
CA ILE A 324 -12.39 10.55 -5.74
C ILE A 324 -11.68 11.88 -6.07
N PRO A 325 -12.11 12.61 -7.11
CA PRO A 325 -11.48 13.86 -7.54
C PRO A 325 -11.55 14.95 -6.46
N ILE A 326 -10.39 15.50 -6.09
CA ILE A 326 -10.28 16.65 -5.20
C ILE A 326 -10.43 17.93 -6.02
N LYS A 327 -11.50 18.67 -5.76
CA LYS A 327 -11.84 19.94 -6.42
C LYS A 327 -11.39 21.11 -5.55
N LEU A 328 -10.65 22.06 -6.12
CA LEU A 328 -10.26 23.31 -5.44
C LEU A 328 -11.33 24.38 -5.63
N PHE A 329 -11.41 25.33 -4.69
CA PHE A 329 -12.25 26.52 -4.78
C PHE A 329 -11.68 27.65 -3.93
N ASN A 330 -12.18 28.87 -4.12
CA ASN A 330 -11.90 30.01 -3.24
C ASN A 330 -13.13 30.38 -2.41
N ILE A 331 -12.89 30.64 -1.13
CA ILE A 331 -13.77 31.39 -0.23
C ILE A 331 -13.25 32.83 -0.22
N HIS A 332 -14.17 33.77 -0.42
CA HIS A 332 -14.01 35.23 -0.58
C HIS A 332 -12.64 35.83 -0.19
N ASN A 333 -12.06 36.61 -1.13
CA ASN A 333 -10.72 37.23 -1.05
C ASN A 333 -10.31 37.61 0.38
N ILE A 334 -9.23 36.98 0.83
CA ILE A 334 -8.58 37.33 2.10
C ILE A 334 -7.81 38.63 1.87
N ASN A 335 -8.48 39.76 2.03
CA ASN A 335 -7.79 41.04 2.24
C ASN A 335 -6.96 40.91 3.52
N PHE A 336 -5.65 40.72 3.39
CA PHE A 336 -4.70 40.62 4.50
C PHE A 336 -4.45 41.97 5.22
N ASN A 337 -5.24 43.01 4.90
CA ASN A 337 -4.99 44.40 5.30
C ASN A 337 -5.59 44.81 6.65
N ASP A 338 -6.34 43.92 7.34
CA ASP A 338 -6.69 44.10 8.76
C ASP A 338 -5.47 43.82 9.64
N VAL A 339 -4.49 44.72 9.60
CA VAL A 339 -3.26 44.68 10.41
C VAL A 339 -3.13 46.02 11.14
N ASP A 340 -3.43 46.04 12.43
CA ASP A 340 -2.92 47.08 13.31
C ASP A 340 -1.38 47.06 13.29
N ASN A 341 -0.77 48.24 13.17
CA ASN A 341 0.65 48.39 12.89
C ASN A 341 1.56 47.70 13.93
N GLU A 342 2.59 46.99 13.47
CA GLU A 342 3.94 47.57 13.32
C GLU A 342 4.94 46.57 12.71
N ASN A 343 6.04 47.10 12.16
CA ASN A 343 7.23 46.40 11.67
C ASN A 343 7.03 45.43 10.49
N GLN A 344 6.95 46.00 9.28
CA GLN A 344 7.41 45.32 8.07
C GLN A 344 8.94 45.17 8.10
N GLN A 345 9.44 44.04 7.62
CA GLN A 345 10.74 43.93 6.96
C GLN A 345 10.53 43.12 5.69
N ASP A 346 11.02 43.64 4.57
CA ASP A 346 10.69 43.13 3.25
C ASP A 346 11.38 41.79 2.94
N ILE A 347 10.63 40.90 2.28
CA ILE A 347 11.21 39.88 1.41
C ILE A 347 10.51 40.05 0.06
N ASP A 348 11.18 40.79 -0.81
CA ASP A 348 10.70 41.10 -2.15
C ASP A 348 10.81 39.89 -3.09
N GLY A 349 9.95 39.83 -4.11
CA GLY A 349 9.98 38.82 -5.17
C GLY A 349 9.19 37.53 -4.91
N ILE A 350 7.93 37.49 -5.35
CA ILE A 350 7.56 37.08 -6.73
C ILE A 350 6.06 37.39 -6.92
N GLU A 351 5.71 38.08 -8.00
CA GLU A 351 4.30 38.16 -8.45
C GLU A 351 3.83 36.79 -8.97
N PHE A 352 2.81 36.23 -8.32
CA PHE A 352 1.95 35.19 -8.88
C PHE A 352 0.49 35.68 -8.76
N ASN A 353 -0.35 35.36 -9.74
CA ASN A 353 -1.78 35.60 -9.61
C ASN A 353 -2.37 34.66 -8.54
N ASP A 354 -2.84 35.20 -7.42
CA ASP A 354 -3.40 34.42 -6.31
C ASP A 354 -4.67 33.63 -6.69
N ASP A 355 -5.36 33.99 -7.78
CA ASP A 355 -6.62 33.38 -8.22
C ASP A 355 -6.54 31.85 -8.45
N ASP A 356 -5.37 31.31 -8.84
CA ASP A 356 -5.19 29.90 -9.19
C ASP A 356 -4.95 28.96 -7.98
N VAL A 357 -4.69 29.49 -6.77
CA VAL A 357 -4.35 28.68 -5.58
C VAL A 357 -5.51 28.65 -4.58
N GLY A 358 -6.56 27.90 -4.94
CA GLY A 358 -7.79 27.77 -4.16
C GLY A 358 -7.61 27.56 -2.65
N ASN A 359 -8.09 28.49 -1.82
CA ASN A 359 -8.00 28.41 -0.36
C ASN A 359 -8.97 27.39 0.30
N GLY A 360 -9.80 26.72 -0.50
CA GLY A 360 -10.68 25.60 -0.14
C GLY A 360 -10.48 24.38 -1.05
N ALA A 361 -10.73 23.18 -0.52
CA ALA A 361 -10.69 21.93 -1.25
C ALA A 361 -11.80 20.97 -0.78
N TYR A 362 -12.43 20.24 -1.71
CA TYR A 362 -13.51 19.30 -1.40
C TYR A 362 -13.49 18.03 -2.27
N ARG A 363 -14.15 16.97 -1.78
CA ARG A 363 -14.38 15.68 -2.44
C ARG A 363 -15.90 15.47 -2.59
N SER A 364 -16.33 14.70 -3.59
CA SER A 364 -17.75 14.29 -3.72
C SER A 364 -18.12 13.31 -2.60
N ILE A 365 -19.32 13.46 -2.05
CA ILE A 365 -19.92 12.50 -1.10
C ILE A 365 -20.23 11.21 -1.86
N ILE A 366 -20.81 11.30 -3.07
CA ILE A 366 -21.15 10.14 -3.89
C ILE A 366 -19.90 9.33 -4.22
N SER A 367 -18.82 9.96 -4.69
CA SER A 367 -17.55 9.25 -4.97
C SER A 367 -16.89 8.65 -3.74
N LEU A 368 -17.15 9.17 -2.53
CA LEU A 368 -16.72 8.54 -1.28
C LEU A 368 -17.58 7.31 -0.94
N LEU A 369 -18.90 7.36 -1.17
CA LEU A 369 -19.80 6.21 -1.01
C LEU A 369 -19.46 5.08 -2.00
N ASP A 370 -19.09 5.40 -3.24
CA ASP A 370 -18.60 4.45 -4.26
C ASP A 370 -17.38 3.63 -3.80
N ILE A 371 -16.63 4.13 -2.80
CA ILE A 371 -15.52 3.43 -2.17
C ILE A 371 -15.92 2.77 -0.85
N ILE A 372 -16.68 3.48 0.00
CA ILE A 372 -17.00 3.03 1.36
C ILE A 372 -18.04 1.89 1.37
N ILE A 373 -19.09 1.97 0.56
CA ILE A 373 -20.19 0.99 0.60
C ILE A 373 -19.74 -0.41 0.14
N PRO A 374 -18.89 -0.59 -0.90
CA PRO A 374 -18.27 -1.88 -1.19
C PRO A 374 -17.43 -2.45 -0.03
N ILE A 375 -16.71 -1.62 0.72
CA ILE A 375 -15.92 -2.07 1.88
C ILE A 375 -16.85 -2.53 3.02
N LEU A 376 -17.89 -1.75 3.34
CA LEU A 376 -18.85 -2.09 4.40
C LEU A 376 -19.69 -3.33 4.09
N THR A 377 -20.01 -3.58 2.81
CA THR A 377 -20.76 -4.77 2.38
C THR A 377 -19.91 -6.04 2.23
N THR A 378 -18.60 -5.92 2.01
CA THR A 378 -17.66 -7.07 1.93
C THR A 378 -16.88 -7.35 3.22
N SER A 379 -17.01 -6.48 4.23
CA SER A 379 -16.45 -6.70 5.56
C SER A 379 -17.00 -7.98 6.24
N MET A 380 -16.26 -8.50 7.22
CA MET A 380 -16.57 -9.77 7.91
C MET A 380 -16.58 -9.58 9.44
N PRO A 381 -17.75 -9.57 10.11
CA PRO A 381 -19.10 -9.62 9.52
C PRO A 381 -19.46 -8.34 8.73
N PRO A 382 -20.39 -8.41 7.76
CA PRO A 382 -20.76 -7.26 6.94
C PRO A 382 -21.55 -6.22 7.74
N VAL A 383 -21.07 -4.98 7.71
CA VAL A 383 -21.69 -3.80 8.34
C VAL A 383 -22.96 -3.35 7.59
N LEU A 384 -23.02 -3.57 6.28
CA LEU A 384 -24.18 -3.28 5.44
C LEU A 384 -24.60 -4.50 4.63
N LYS A 385 -25.90 -4.70 4.47
CA LYS A 385 -26.55 -5.76 3.69
C LYS A 385 -27.56 -5.14 2.72
N ILE A 386 -27.79 -5.79 1.59
CA ILE A 386 -28.73 -5.30 0.57
C ILE A 386 -30.13 -5.14 1.20
N GLY A 387 -30.66 -3.92 1.14
CA GLY A 387 -31.92 -3.52 1.79
C GLY A 387 -31.74 -2.67 3.04
N ASP A 388 -30.54 -2.58 3.62
CA ASP A 388 -30.24 -1.70 4.74
C ASP A 388 -30.29 -0.21 4.31
N LYS A 389 -30.66 0.65 5.26
CA LYS A 389 -30.56 2.11 5.12
C LYS A 389 -29.14 2.57 5.50
N ILE A 390 -28.53 3.40 4.67
CA ILE A 390 -27.26 4.08 4.95
C ILE A 390 -27.55 5.35 5.75
N ASN A 391 -27.11 5.40 7.00
CA ASN A 391 -27.29 6.57 7.88
C ASN A 391 -26.01 7.42 7.87
N ILE A 392 -26.05 8.61 7.28
CA ILE A 392 -24.86 9.46 7.10
C ILE A 392 -24.93 10.65 8.09
N LYS A 393 -23.95 10.77 8.99
CA LYS A 393 -23.77 11.97 9.83
C LYS A 393 -22.81 12.93 9.15
N LEU A 394 -23.27 14.14 8.84
CA LEU A 394 -22.40 15.29 8.56
C LEU A 394 -22.02 15.99 9.86
N SER A 395 -20.80 16.52 9.92
CA SER A 395 -20.30 17.27 11.08
C SER A 395 -19.14 18.18 10.68
N GLY A 396 -18.84 19.21 11.47
CA GLY A 396 -17.70 20.09 11.20
C GLY A 396 -17.11 20.77 12.43
N ASP A 397 -15.91 21.30 12.27
CA ASP A 397 -15.09 21.93 13.32
C ASP A 397 -14.19 23.04 12.72
N GLY A 398 -13.93 24.10 13.51
CA GLY A 398 -13.14 25.28 13.12
C GLY A 398 -12.01 25.57 14.12
N ARG A 399 -10.77 25.38 13.69
CA ARG A 399 -9.57 25.35 14.56
C ARG A 399 -8.50 26.34 14.10
N ASN A 400 -7.75 26.91 15.05
CA ASN A 400 -6.54 27.67 14.73
C ASN A 400 -5.40 26.67 14.39
N ALA A 401 -4.95 26.64 13.14
CA ALA A 401 -3.88 25.74 12.69
C ALA A 401 -2.48 26.35 12.88
N ARG A 402 -2.38 27.69 12.82
CA ARG A 402 -1.20 28.49 13.22
C ARG A 402 -1.66 29.81 13.86
N ARG A 403 -0.74 30.55 14.50
CA ARG A 403 -1.02 31.83 15.22
C ARG A 403 -1.86 32.85 14.43
N LYS A 404 -1.79 32.86 13.09
CA LYS A 404 -2.60 33.74 12.21
C LYS A 404 -3.48 32.98 11.20
N GLN A 405 -3.52 31.64 11.21
CA GLN A 405 -4.18 30.83 10.18
C GLN A 405 -5.25 29.91 10.78
N LYS A 406 -6.49 30.09 10.31
CA LYS A 406 -7.64 29.26 10.69
C LYS A 406 -7.91 28.19 9.64
N HIS A 407 -8.30 27.02 10.12
CA HIS A 407 -8.63 25.82 9.35
C HIS A 407 -10.04 25.39 9.73
N VAL A 408 -10.90 25.13 8.75
CA VAL A 408 -12.25 24.62 8.98
C VAL A 408 -12.43 23.34 8.18
N MET A 409 -12.98 22.33 8.83
CA MET A 409 -13.22 21.01 8.28
C MET A 409 -14.71 20.67 8.32
N LEU A 410 -15.19 20.04 7.25
CA LEU A 410 -16.47 19.32 7.19
C LEU A 410 -16.19 17.84 6.91
N THR A 411 -16.80 16.95 7.70
CA THR A 411 -16.66 15.50 7.63
C THR A 411 -18.01 14.82 7.40
N MET A 412 -17.96 13.57 6.96
CA MET A 412 -19.06 12.61 7.07
C MET A 412 -18.62 11.31 7.72
N CYS A 413 -19.52 10.56 8.34
CA CYS A 413 -19.32 9.16 8.73
C CYS A 413 -20.59 8.32 8.53
N ILE A 414 -20.44 7.01 8.37
CA ILE A 414 -21.56 6.09 8.25
C ILE A 414 -21.93 5.57 9.65
N LEU A 415 -23.09 5.97 10.18
CA LEU A 415 -23.54 5.63 11.54
C LEU A 415 -23.80 4.13 11.74
N ASN A 416 -23.98 3.37 10.65
CA ASN A 416 -24.07 1.92 10.65
C ASN A 416 -22.78 1.25 11.17
N GLU A 417 -21.63 1.95 11.19
CA GLU A 417 -20.36 1.46 11.74
C GLU A 417 -20.29 1.51 13.30
N GLU A 418 -21.39 1.90 13.97
CA GLU A 418 -21.52 2.05 15.42
C GLU A 418 -20.35 2.80 16.10
N GLU A 419 -19.71 2.17 17.09
CA GLU A 419 -18.60 2.72 17.90
C GLU A 419 -17.37 3.07 17.05
N ALA A 420 -17.23 2.51 15.83
CA ALA A 420 -16.11 2.83 14.95
C ALA A 420 -16.13 4.31 14.51
N VAL A 421 -17.30 4.96 14.46
CA VAL A 421 -17.39 6.41 14.15
C VAL A 421 -16.71 7.30 15.21
N LEU A 422 -16.39 6.76 16.39
CA LEU A 422 -15.61 7.43 17.45
C LEU A 422 -14.09 7.37 17.21
N SER A 423 -13.65 6.70 16.16
CA SER A 423 -12.29 6.75 15.62
C SER A 423 -12.14 7.82 14.52
N PRO A 424 -11.04 8.60 14.49
CA PRO A 424 -10.75 9.57 13.42
C PRO A 424 -10.69 8.98 12.00
N ALA A 425 -10.46 7.67 11.88
CA ALA A 425 -10.35 6.99 10.58
C ALA A 425 -11.69 6.90 9.83
N HIS A 426 -12.81 6.77 10.57
CA HIS A 426 -14.16 6.63 10.02
C HIS A 426 -14.88 7.99 9.88
N GLN A 427 -14.18 9.09 10.16
CA GLN A 427 -14.61 10.45 9.87
C GLN A 427 -13.94 10.89 8.57
N TYR A 428 -14.64 10.86 7.44
CA TYR A 428 -14.08 11.16 6.12
C TYR A 428 -14.19 12.67 5.82
N SER A 429 -13.09 13.39 5.59
CA SER A 429 -13.15 14.83 5.30
C SER A 429 -13.72 15.10 3.90
N ILE A 430 -14.92 15.67 3.83
CA ILE A 430 -15.58 16.01 2.57
C ILE A 430 -15.18 17.40 2.07
N CYS A 431 -14.88 18.34 2.98
CA CYS A 431 -14.35 19.67 2.65
C CYS A 431 -13.36 20.15 3.71
N LEU A 432 -12.31 20.84 3.29
CA LEU A 432 -11.34 21.55 4.14
C LEU A 432 -11.13 22.95 3.56
N TYR A 433 -11.00 23.99 4.40
CA TYR A 433 -10.66 25.33 3.94
C TYR A 433 -9.84 26.14 4.93
N LEU A 434 -9.12 27.13 4.39
CA LEU A 434 -8.31 28.09 5.13
C LEU A 434 -9.07 29.42 5.23
N GLY A 435 -9.72 29.65 6.37
CA GLY A 435 -10.62 30.81 6.52
C GLY A 435 -11.26 30.92 7.89
N LYS A 436 -12.02 32.00 8.10
CA LYS A 436 -12.84 32.17 9.31
C LYS A 436 -14.05 31.22 9.20
N GLU A 437 -14.31 30.45 10.26
CA GLU A 437 -15.59 29.78 10.44
C GLU A 437 -16.69 30.85 10.59
N SER A 438 -17.44 31.07 9.51
CA SER A 438 -18.51 32.06 9.41
C SER A 438 -19.65 31.53 8.57
N TYR A 439 -20.83 32.14 8.69
CA TYR A 439 -22.00 31.77 7.90
C TYR A 439 -21.72 31.82 6.39
N ASP A 440 -21.04 32.85 5.90
CA ASP A 440 -20.83 33.08 4.46
C ASP A 440 -19.84 32.06 3.86
N SER A 441 -18.82 31.70 4.64
CA SER A 441 -17.87 30.64 4.29
C SER A 441 -18.56 29.27 4.29
N LEU A 442 -19.40 28.98 5.29
CA LEU A 442 -20.16 27.73 5.37
C LEU A 442 -21.29 27.65 4.33
N SER A 443 -21.89 28.77 3.95
CA SER A 443 -22.88 28.88 2.86
C SER A 443 -22.21 28.54 1.52
N THR A 444 -21.04 29.13 1.26
CA THR A 444 -20.20 28.81 0.09
C THR A 444 -19.86 27.32 0.01
N VAL A 445 -19.60 26.66 1.15
CA VAL A 445 -19.39 25.21 1.24
C VAL A 445 -20.69 24.42 1.04
N SER A 446 -21.80 24.81 1.67
CA SER A 446 -23.10 24.15 1.55
C SER A 446 -23.54 24.04 0.08
N THR A 447 -23.39 25.12 -0.70
CA THR A 447 -23.73 25.11 -2.14
C THR A 447 -22.93 24.11 -2.98
N LYS A 448 -21.79 23.61 -2.50
CA LYS A 448 -21.02 22.55 -3.20
C LYS A 448 -21.64 21.16 -3.03
N PHE A 449 -22.45 20.96 -1.99
CA PHE A 449 -23.02 19.67 -1.61
C PHE A 449 -24.53 19.56 -1.82
N SER A 450 -25.27 20.67 -1.85
CA SER A 450 -26.75 20.63 -1.95
C SER A 450 -27.31 19.74 -3.06
N TYR A 451 -26.71 19.71 -4.26
CA TYR A 451 -27.16 18.79 -5.31
C TYR A 451 -26.95 17.32 -4.93
N GLU A 452 -25.77 16.96 -4.40
CA GLU A 452 -25.51 15.57 -3.98
C GLU A 452 -26.37 15.16 -2.79
N LEU A 453 -26.58 16.06 -1.83
CA LEU A 453 -27.41 15.80 -0.64
C LEU A 453 -28.90 15.68 -0.99
N GLU A 454 -29.42 16.49 -1.91
CA GLU A 454 -30.80 16.39 -2.39
C GLU A 454 -31.01 15.09 -3.20
N GLN A 455 -30.05 14.71 -4.06
CA GLN A 455 -30.09 13.40 -4.73
C GLN A 455 -30.10 12.25 -3.71
N LEU A 456 -29.24 12.28 -2.70
CA LEU A 456 -29.19 11.25 -1.65
C LEU A 456 -30.48 11.22 -0.81
N LYS A 457 -31.06 12.38 -0.48
CA LYS A 457 -32.33 12.51 0.26
C LYS A 457 -33.51 11.91 -0.53
N THR A 458 -33.63 12.27 -1.80
CA THR A 458 -34.84 12.02 -2.61
C THR A 458 -34.76 10.71 -3.41
N ASN A 459 -33.58 10.31 -3.88
CA ASN A 459 -33.37 9.09 -4.70
C ASN A 459 -32.55 7.99 -4.01
N GLY A 460 -31.94 8.28 -2.84
CA GLY A 460 -30.98 7.38 -2.19
C GLY A 460 -29.60 7.36 -2.87
N TYR A 461 -28.75 6.45 -2.43
CA TYR A 461 -27.46 6.16 -3.06
C TYR A 461 -27.62 4.99 -4.03
N LYS A 462 -27.09 5.11 -5.26
CA LYS A 462 -27.13 4.04 -6.25
C LYS A 462 -25.72 3.48 -6.48
N ASP A 463 -25.52 2.20 -6.20
CA ASP A 463 -24.21 1.55 -6.34
C ASP A 463 -23.88 1.10 -7.78
N SER A 464 -22.65 0.61 -7.97
CA SER A 464 -22.14 0.07 -9.24
C SER A 464 -22.92 -1.13 -9.79
N ASN A 465 -23.65 -1.85 -8.95
CA ASN A 465 -24.49 -2.98 -9.32
C ASN A 465 -25.91 -2.55 -9.70
N ASN A 466 -26.21 -1.25 -9.62
CA ASN A 466 -27.53 -0.62 -9.74
C ASN A 466 -28.47 -0.85 -8.54
N THR A 467 -27.98 -1.33 -7.40
CA THR A 467 -28.74 -1.36 -6.16
C THR A 467 -29.04 0.08 -5.71
N ILE A 468 -30.29 0.35 -5.34
CA ILE A 468 -30.67 1.62 -4.71
C ILE A 468 -30.74 1.41 -3.20
N TRP A 469 -29.87 2.11 -2.48
CA TRP A 469 -29.74 2.11 -1.04
C TRP A 469 -30.47 3.33 -0.47
N PRO A 470 -31.50 3.15 0.39
CA PRO A 470 -32.12 4.26 1.09
C PRO A 470 -31.09 5.00 1.95
N VAL A 471 -31.04 6.32 1.87
CA VAL A 471 -30.14 7.15 2.69
C VAL A 471 -30.96 7.93 3.71
N GLU A 472 -30.41 8.14 4.90
CA GLU A 472 -30.91 9.12 5.84
C GLU A 472 -29.77 10.01 6.35
N LEU A 473 -29.97 11.32 6.25
CA LEU A 473 -28.96 12.32 6.58
C LEU A 473 -29.16 12.85 8.01
N PHE A 474 -28.05 13.06 8.72
CA PHE A 474 -27.99 13.61 10.07
C PHE A 474 -26.93 14.69 10.17
N PHE A 475 -27.06 15.57 11.16
CA PHE A 475 -26.04 16.54 11.52
C PHE A 475 -25.71 16.51 13.02
N SER A 476 -24.45 16.68 13.37
CA SER A 476 -24.00 17.01 14.73
C SER A 476 -22.74 17.89 14.68
N GLY A 477 -22.41 18.56 15.78
CA GLY A 477 -21.29 19.50 15.86
C GLY A 477 -21.24 20.23 17.20
N ASP A 478 -20.21 21.04 17.39
CA ASP A 478 -20.19 22.00 18.50
C ASP A 478 -21.34 23.03 18.37
N TRP A 479 -21.73 23.66 19.48
CA TRP A 479 -22.86 24.60 19.48
C TRP A 479 -22.61 25.78 18.54
N LYS A 480 -21.36 26.26 18.41
CA LYS A 480 -21.04 27.40 17.55
C LYS A 480 -21.21 27.06 16.07
N PHE A 481 -20.66 25.93 15.63
CA PHE A 481 -20.79 25.44 14.26
C PHE A 481 -22.26 25.15 13.92
N VAL A 482 -22.99 24.44 14.78
CA VAL A 482 -24.40 24.11 14.54
C VAL A 482 -25.29 25.36 14.58
N ALA A 483 -25.02 26.34 15.46
CA ALA A 483 -25.75 27.62 15.44
C ALA A 483 -25.54 28.38 14.13
N LEU A 484 -24.29 28.49 13.64
CA LEU A 484 -23.99 29.10 12.34
C LEU A 484 -24.73 28.39 11.20
N VAL A 485 -24.66 27.06 11.15
CA VAL A 485 -25.30 26.25 10.11
C VAL A 485 -26.83 26.35 10.13
N LEU A 486 -27.46 26.37 11.31
CA LEU A 486 -28.90 26.59 11.45
C LEU A 486 -29.34 28.04 11.22
N GLY A 487 -28.40 28.98 11.01
CA GLY A 487 -28.67 30.41 10.88
C GLY A 487 -29.07 31.11 12.19
N ILE A 488 -28.87 30.44 13.34
CA ILE A 488 -29.23 30.90 14.68
C ILE A 488 -28.17 31.87 15.22
N ASN A 489 -28.61 32.88 15.97
CA ASN A 489 -27.73 33.83 16.64
C ASN A 489 -26.89 33.17 17.76
N ALA A 490 -25.94 33.90 18.34
CA ALA A 490 -25.07 33.39 19.41
C ALA A 490 -25.84 32.82 20.62
N ALA A 491 -25.22 31.91 21.36
CA ALA A 491 -25.79 31.25 22.55
C ALA A 491 -26.15 32.20 23.73
N THR A 492 -25.71 33.46 23.64
CA THR A 492 -26.07 34.57 24.56
C THR A 492 -27.37 35.29 24.16
N SER A 493 -27.98 34.94 23.03
CA SER A 493 -29.19 35.59 22.51
C SER A 493 -30.44 35.25 23.32
N ASN A 494 -31.48 36.07 23.14
CA ASN A 494 -32.77 35.89 23.82
C ASN A 494 -33.43 34.54 23.51
N TYR A 495 -33.33 34.05 22.27
CA TYR A 495 -33.82 32.72 21.84
C TYR A 495 -32.63 31.86 21.45
N PHE A 496 -31.89 31.41 22.46
CA PHE A 496 -30.56 30.79 22.32
C PHE A 496 -30.59 29.35 21.80
N CYS A 497 -31.67 28.59 22.06
CA CYS A 497 -31.68 27.13 21.93
C CYS A 497 -31.68 26.68 20.46
N LEU A 498 -30.96 25.61 20.12
CA LEU A 498 -30.92 25.11 18.75
C LEU A 498 -32.25 24.45 18.31
N TYR A 499 -33.00 23.92 19.29
CA TYR A 499 -34.10 22.97 19.06
C TYR A 499 -35.50 23.53 19.35
N CYS A 500 -35.60 24.65 20.06
CA CYS A 500 -36.89 25.22 20.47
C CYS A 500 -36.86 26.74 20.68
N ASN A 501 -38.03 27.35 20.80
CA ASN A 501 -38.22 28.78 21.03
C ASN A 501 -38.10 29.20 22.52
N CYS A 502 -37.26 28.53 23.32
CA CYS A 502 -37.06 28.88 24.72
C CYS A 502 -36.40 30.25 24.89
N HIS A 503 -36.99 31.12 25.70
CA HIS A 503 -36.39 32.41 26.07
C HIS A 503 -35.30 32.21 27.13
N LYS A 504 -34.20 32.97 27.06
CA LYS A 504 -33.07 32.85 27.99
C LYS A 504 -33.48 32.92 29.48
N ASP A 505 -34.48 33.74 29.80
CA ASP A 505 -34.96 33.97 31.17
C ASP A 505 -35.89 32.84 31.67
N GLU A 506 -36.32 31.94 30.78
CA GLU A 506 -37.12 30.75 31.10
C GLU A 506 -36.28 29.45 31.05
N ARG A 507 -34.99 29.55 30.71
CA ARG A 507 -34.06 28.43 30.50
C ARG A 507 -34.00 27.45 31.67
N TYR A 508 -34.07 27.96 32.90
CA TYR A 508 -34.03 27.16 34.15
C TYR A 508 -35.36 26.46 34.48
N ASN A 509 -36.46 26.85 33.83
CA ASN A 509 -37.80 26.42 34.22
C ASN A 509 -38.08 25.01 33.65
N MET A 510 -37.94 24.00 34.50
CA MET A 510 -38.18 22.59 34.17
C MET A 510 -39.65 22.16 34.32
N ASP A 511 -40.54 23.05 34.74
CA ASP A 511 -42.00 22.84 34.75
C ASP A 511 -42.62 23.12 33.37
N LYS A 512 -41.91 23.86 32.51
CA LYS A 512 -42.22 23.96 31.08
C LYS A 512 -41.62 22.78 30.32
N VAL A 513 -42.41 22.22 29.39
CA VAL A 513 -41.97 21.24 28.41
C VAL A 513 -41.57 21.97 27.12
N TRP A 514 -40.33 21.81 26.68
CA TRP A 514 -39.81 22.38 25.45
C TRP A 514 -39.55 21.28 24.43
N LEU A 515 -40.52 21.04 23.53
CA LEU A 515 -40.37 20.07 22.43
C LEU A 515 -39.28 20.51 21.44
N ASN A 516 -38.61 19.55 20.80
CA ASN A 516 -37.77 19.81 19.63
C ASN A 516 -38.67 20.17 18.45
N SER A 517 -38.87 21.47 18.24
CA SER A 517 -39.86 22.04 17.31
C SER A 517 -39.26 23.04 16.32
N LYS A 518 -37.92 23.03 16.17
CA LYS A 518 -37.10 24.13 15.62
C LYS A 518 -37.14 25.40 16.48
N ASN A 519 -36.04 26.15 16.48
CA ASN A 519 -36.04 27.55 16.88
C ASN A 519 -36.40 28.43 15.66
N THR A 520 -37.47 29.22 15.78
CA THR A 520 -37.94 30.14 14.72
C THR A 520 -37.83 31.61 15.13
N ARG A 521 -37.50 31.90 16.40
CA ARG A 521 -37.36 33.26 16.95
C ARG A 521 -35.92 33.72 17.14
N GLY A 522 -34.95 32.80 17.07
CA GLY A 522 -33.51 33.05 17.21
C GLY A 522 -32.72 33.05 15.91
N CYS A 523 -33.36 32.71 14.77
CA CYS A 523 -32.73 32.76 13.46
C CYS A 523 -32.49 34.21 13.02
N LYS A 524 -31.30 34.44 12.45
CA LYS A 524 -30.93 35.65 11.70
C LYS A 524 -30.83 35.37 10.21
N ASN A 525 -30.31 34.19 9.87
CA ASN A 525 -30.04 33.77 8.50
C ASN A 525 -30.87 32.52 8.16
N THR A 526 -30.91 32.17 6.88
CA THR A 526 -31.49 30.90 6.42
C THR A 526 -30.67 29.72 6.93
N MET A 527 -31.33 28.59 7.18
CA MET A 527 -30.68 27.33 7.49
C MET A 527 -29.88 26.81 6.28
N LEU A 528 -28.65 26.36 6.52
CA LEU A 528 -27.82 25.61 5.58
C LEU A 528 -28.08 24.10 5.75
N PHE A 529 -27.74 23.30 4.74
CA PHE A 529 -28.05 21.87 4.67
C PHE A 529 -29.54 21.54 4.92
N GLN A 530 -30.43 22.20 4.17
CA GLN A 530 -31.90 22.04 4.28
C GLN A 530 -32.39 20.64 3.88
N GLU A 531 -31.53 19.88 3.21
CA GLU A 531 -31.71 18.48 2.83
C GLU A 531 -31.75 17.55 4.08
N ILE A 532 -31.31 18.04 5.25
CA ILE A 532 -31.31 17.31 6.54
C ILE A 532 -32.54 17.66 7.38
N ASP A 533 -33.37 16.66 7.66
CA ASP A 533 -34.62 16.82 8.41
C ASP A 533 -34.40 17.35 9.84
N GLN A 534 -35.34 18.18 10.31
CA GLN A 534 -35.20 18.95 11.56
C GLN A 534 -34.89 18.11 12.81
N ASN A 535 -35.39 16.88 12.88
CA ASN A 535 -35.19 15.99 14.02
C ASN A 535 -33.81 15.28 13.99
N ASN A 536 -33.14 15.28 12.84
CA ASN A 536 -31.84 14.64 12.62
C ASN A 536 -30.65 15.57 12.95
N TRP A 537 -30.93 16.74 13.53
CA TRP A 537 -29.94 17.66 14.10
C TRP A 537 -29.70 17.29 15.56
N ILE A 538 -28.74 16.40 15.80
CA ILE A 538 -28.51 15.75 17.09
C ILE A 538 -27.44 16.52 17.90
N ILE A 539 -27.67 16.63 19.21
CA ILE A 539 -26.73 17.30 20.14
C ILE A 539 -25.42 16.51 20.31
N ASP A 540 -24.30 17.23 20.36
CA ASP A 540 -23.00 16.66 20.71
C ASP A 540 -22.86 16.37 22.21
N GLU A 541 -22.73 15.09 22.53
CA GLU A 541 -22.44 14.55 23.87
C GLU A 541 -21.13 15.09 24.47
N LEU A 542 -20.07 15.26 23.66
CA LEU A 542 -18.77 15.70 24.18
C LEU A 542 -18.86 17.14 24.71
N HIS A 543 -19.27 18.09 23.87
CA HIS A 543 -19.34 19.48 24.28
C HIS A 543 -20.40 19.73 25.37
N LEU A 544 -21.46 18.92 25.43
CA LEU A 544 -22.42 18.96 26.56
C LEU A 544 -21.71 18.65 27.88
N MET A 545 -20.94 17.57 27.96
CA MET A 545 -20.16 17.25 29.17
C MET A 545 -19.14 18.33 29.49
N LEU A 546 -18.32 18.73 28.51
CA LEU A 546 -17.24 19.70 28.72
C LEU A 546 -17.77 21.03 29.29
N ARG A 547 -18.91 21.51 28.79
CA ARG A 547 -19.48 22.83 29.12
C ARG A 547 -20.31 22.84 30.39
N ILE A 548 -20.98 21.75 30.74
CA ILE A 548 -21.64 21.64 32.06
C ILE A 548 -20.58 21.50 33.15
N SER A 549 -19.51 20.73 32.91
CA SER A 549 -18.35 20.64 33.81
C SER A 549 -17.67 22.00 34.02
N ASP A 550 -17.47 22.80 32.95
CA ASP A 550 -16.91 24.17 33.07
C ASP A 550 -17.71 25.01 34.08
N VAL A 551 -19.04 24.94 34.03
CA VAL A 551 -19.95 25.68 34.91
C VAL A 551 -19.85 25.18 36.35
N LEU A 552 -19.93 23.87 36.57
CA LEU A 552 -19.83 23.25 37.89
C LEU A 552 -18.52 23.62 38.60
N PHE A 553 -17.40 23.59 37.87
CA PHE A 553 -16.08 23.95 38.41
C PHE A 553 -15.97 25.46 38.64
N GLN A 554 -16.44 26.28 37.70
CA GLN A 554 -16.46 27.74 37.82
C GLN A 554 -17.28 28.22 39.03
N CYS A 555 -18.44 27.60 39.27
CA CYS A 555 -19.30 27.90 40.42
C CYS A 555 -18.60 27.57 41.74
N LEU A 556 -18.06 26.34 41.89
CA LEU A 556 -17.32 25.94 43.09
C LEU A 556 -16.09 26.83 43.32
N PHE A 557 -15.26 27.05 42.31
CA PHE A 557 -14.02 27.82 42.48
C PHE A 557 -14.30 29.27 42.82
N TYR A 558 -15.27 29.96 42.18
CA TYR A 558 -15.64 31.32 42.57
C TYR A 558 -16.40 31.42 43.90
N GLU A 559 -16.89 30.32 44.46
CA GLU A 559 -17.35 30.25 45.85
C GLU A 559 -16.15 30.17 46.81
N LEU A 560 -15.23 29.23 46.58
CA LEU A 560 -14.05 29.01 47.42
C LEU A 560 -13.05 30.19 47.39
N ILE A 561 -12.87 30.86 46.24
CA ILE A 561 -12.02 32.05 46.07
C ILE A 561 -12.50 33.24 46.94
N LYS A 562 -13.77 33.28 47.35
CA LYS A 562 -14.30 34.31 48.26
C LYS A 562 -13.97 34.04 49.73
N LYS A 563 -13.50 32.83 50.10
CA LYS A 563 -13.04 32.54 51.47
C LYS A 563 -11.77 33.37 51.75
N LYS A 564 -11.73 34.06 52.90
CA LYS A 564 -10.64 34.98 53.27
C LYS A 564 -9.24 34.35 53.24
N ASP A 565 -9.16 33.04 53.47
CA ASP A 565 -7.91 32.27 53.55
C ASP A 565 -7.67 31.36 52.33
N PHE A 566 -8.33 31.64 51.18
CA PHE A 566 -8.24 30.81 49.98
C PHE A 566 -6.80 30.48 49.59
N ALA A 567 -5.92 31.49 49.50
CA ALA A 567 -4.56 31.32 48.98
C ALA A 567 -3.62 30.52 49.90
N ASN A 568 -3.83 30.55 51.22
CA ASN A 568 -2.95 29.90 52.18
C ASN A 568 -3.38 28.47 52.53
N ASN A 569 -4.66 28.14 52.33
CA ASN A 569 -5.26 26.89 52.81
C ASN A 569 -6.09 26.20 51.70
N THR A 570 -7.25 26.77 51.32
CA THR A 570 -8.18 26.13 50.39
C THR A 570 -7.56 25.80 49.03
N GLN A 571 -6.70 26.68 48.51
CA GLN A 571 -5.94 26.47 47.27
C GLN A 571 -5.01 25.24 47.38
N ILE A 572 -4.36 25.04 48.53
CA ILE A 572 -3.48 23.90 48.78
C ILE A 572 -4.28 22.60 48.82
N LEU A 573 -5.45 22.60 49.47
CA LEU A 573 -6.34 21.44 49.51
C LEU A 573 -6.83 21.03 48.12
N ILE A 574 -7.26 21.99 47.29
CA ILE A 574 -7.68 21.70 45.89
C ILE A 574 -6.52 21.11 45.08
N ILE A 575 -5.32 21.67 45.17
CA ILE A 575 -4.14 21.20 44.41
C ILE A 575 -3.69 19.81 44.91
N ALA A 576 -3.75 19.55 46.22
CA ALA A 576 -3.47 18.24 46.79
C ALA A 576 -4.46 17.18 46.31
N GLU A 577 -5.75 17.53 46.21
CA GLU A 577 -6.81 16.64 45.75
C GLU A 577 -6.72 16.36 44.24
N MET A 578 -6.45 17.38 43.41
CA MET A 578 -6.14 17.20 41.98
C MET A 578 -4.92 16.28 41.79
N LYS A 579 -3.88 16.45 42.63
CA LYS A 579 -2.70 15.59 42.64
C LYS A 579 -3.00 14.15 43.08
N ARG A 580 -3.95 13.92 44.01
CA ARG A 580 -4.47 12.58 44.35
C ARG A 580 -5.16 11.93 43.15
N LEU A 581 -5.83 12.73 42.31
CA LEU A 581 -6.38 12.28 41.02
C LEU A 581 -5.34 12.18 39.90
N HIS A 582 -4.05 12.42 40.16
CA HIS A 582 -2.97 12.48 39.15
C HIS A 582 -3.18 13.55 38.06
N ILE A 583 -3.92 14.61 38.37
CA ILE A 583 -4.18 15.75 37.48
C ILE A 583 -3.21 16.87 37.85
N HIS A 584 -2.52 17.45 36.87
CA HIS A 584 -1.76 18.67 37.07
C HIS A 584 -2.72 19.86 37.03
N PHE A 585 -2.76 20.64 38.12
CA PHE A 585 -3.68 21.75 38.28
C PHE A 585 -3.07 22.83 39.17
N GLU A 586 -3.22 24.08 38.74
CA GLU A 586 -2.71 25.29 39.38
C GLU A 586 -3.77 26.40 39.29
N PHE A 587 -3.68 27.36 40.20
CA PHE A 587 -4.42 28.62 40.14
C PHE A 587 -3.48 29.78 39.83
N TYR A 588 -3.89 30.65 38.91
CA TYR A 588 -3.14 31.82 38.49
C TYR A 588 -3.80 33.09 39.07
N PRO A 589 -3.08 33.91 39.85
CA PRO A 589 -3.65 35.08 40.51
C PRO A 589 -3.97 36.19 39.49
N PRO A 590 -4.93 37.09 39.80
CA PRO A 590 -5.30 38.21 38.94
C PRO A 590 -4.09 39.06 38.49
N THR A 591 -3.89 39.20 37.18
CA THR A 591 -2.86 40.07 36.59
C THR A 591 -3.19 41.56 36.71
N THR A 592 -4.42 41.92 37.10
CA THR A 592 -4.88 43.30 37.29
C THR A 592 -5.73 43.41 38.56
N LYS A 593 -5.85 44.61 39.13
CA LYS A 593 -6.60 44.86 40.39
C LYS A 593 -8.08 44.44 40.36
N ASN A 594 -8.68 44.38 39.16
CA ASN A 594 -10.08 43.97 38.95
C ASN A 594 -10.17 42.63 38.18
N GLY A 595 -9.04 41.93 37.98
CA GLY A 595 -8.99 40.65 37.30
C GLY A 595 -9.62 39.53 38.13
N LYS A 596 -9.93 38.42 37.47
CA LYS A 596 -10.34 37.18 38.14
C LYS A 596 -9.13 36.27 38.31
N TRP A 597 -9.22 35.35 39.26
CA TRP A 597 -8.33 34.20 39.29
C TRP A 597 -8.63 33.31 38.08
N GLU A 598 -7.58 32.79 37.46
CA GLU A 598 -7.65 31.78 36.41
C GLU A 598 -7.08 30.46 36.95
N TRP A 599 -7.20 29.38 36.18
CA TRP A 599 -6.71 28.06 36.55
C TRP A 599 -6.35 27.22 35.33
N THR A 600 -5.62 26.12 35.54
CA THR A 600 -5.23 25.20 34.46
C THR A 600 -6.45 24.71 33.67
N SER A 601 -6.37 24.81 32.33
CA SER A 601 -7.44 24.33 31.45
C SER A 601 -7.47 22.80 31.44
N LEU A 602 -8.59 22.22 31.85
CA LEU A 602 -8.77 20.78 32.03
C LEU A 602 -9.29 20.09 30.75
N MET A 603 -8.70 18.96 30.38
CA MET A 603 -9.14 18.18 29.23
C MET A 603 -10.27 17.22 29.60
N GLY A 604 -11.04 16.75 28.61
CA GLY A 604 -12.22 15.89 28.82
C GLY A 604 -12.01 14.70 29.77
N PRO A 605 -10.90 13.92 29.67
CA PRO A 605 -10.62 12.82 30.61
C PRO A 605 -10.41 13.29 32.05
N ASP A 606 -9.75 14.43 32.25
CA ASP A 606 -9.52 15.01 33.57
C ASP A 606 -10.85 15.48 34.18
N LYS A 607 -11.70 16.13 33.38
CA LYS A 607 -13.05 16.52 33.78
C LYS A 607 -13.92 15.32 34.15
N GLU A 608 -13.90 14.25 33.36
CA GLU A 608 -14.64 13.01 33.65
C GLU A 608 -14.16 12.36 34.97
N LYS A 609 -12.87 12.46 35.28
CA LYS A 609 -12.30 11.97 36.55
C LYS A 609 -12.66 12.86 37.74
N ILE A 610 -12.60 14.18 37.58
CA ILE A 610 -12.97 15.15 38.63
C ILE A 610 -14.45 15.00 39.02
N LEU A 611 -15.36 14.90 38.05
CA LEU A 611 -16.80 14.69 38.31
C LEU A 611 -17.13 13.38 39.04
N LYS A 612 -16.23 12.39 39.01
CA LYS A 612 -16.44 11.05 39.56
C LYS A 612 -15.77 10.84 40.93
N ASP A 613 -14.58 11.40 41.11
CA ASP A 613 -13.65 10.97 42.16
C ASP A 613 -13.16 12.12 43.08
N PHE A 614 -13.54 13.38 42.83
CA PHE A 614 -13.06 14.57 43.59
C PHE A 614 -13.91 14.86 44.83
N GLN A 615 -13.28 14.91 46.01
CA GLN A 615 -13.93 15.01 47.31
C GLN A 615 -14.13 16.49 47.75
N ILE A 616 -15.23 17.09 47.29
CA ILE A 616 -15.58 18.49 47.58
C ILE A 616 -15.86 18.71 49.06
N ARG A 617 -16.40 17.70 49.77
CA ARG A 617 -16.71 17.77 51.21
C ARG A 617 -15.52 18.24 52.06
N HIS A 618 -14.29 17.89 51.67
CA HIS A 618 -13.07 18.24 52.42
C HIS A 618 -12.55 19.67 52.15
N LEU A 619 -13.23 20.46 51.31
CA LEU A 619 -12.92 21.88 51.04
C LEU A 619 -13.77 22.85 51.90
N PHE A 620 -14.60 22.29 52.78
CA PHE A 620 -15.52 23.01 53.65
C PHE A 620 -15.31 22.60 55.11
N ASP A 621 -15.27 23.60 55.99
CA ASP A 621 -15.16 23.45 57.43
C ASP A 621 -16.42 22.75 58.00
N GLU A 622 -16.37 22.20 59.22
CA GLU A 622 -17.49 21.40 59.77
C GLU A 622 -18.85 22.13 59.75
N GLN A 623 -18.83 23.46 59.94
CA GLN A 623 -20.03 24.33 59.87
C GLN A 623 -20.64 24.44 58.46
N GLN A 624 -19.89 24.05 57.42
CA GLN A 624 -20.30 24.04 56.01
C GLN A 624 -20.20 22.64 55.38
N ALA A 625 -20.05 21.57 56.18
CA ALA A 625 -19.87 20.21 55.65
C ALA A 625 -21.04 19.75 54.76
N THR A 626 -22.26 20.20 55.07
CA THR A 626 -23.47 19.99 54.25
C THR A 626 -23.39 20.68 52.89
N ARG A 627 -22.84 21.90 52.82
CA ARG A 627 -22.60 22.62 51.55
C ARG A 627 -21.66 21.82 50.65
N GLY A 628 -20.58 21.30 51.21
CA GLY A 628 -19.65 20.43 50.49
C GLY A 628 -20.31 19.15 49.98
N GLN A 629 -21.16 18.51 50.80
CA GLN A 629 -21.93 17.31 50.43
C GLN A 629 -22.96 17.56 49.33
N ASP A 630 -23.73 18.65 49.40
CA ASP A 630 -24.72 19.02 48.37
C ASP A 630 -24.05 19.24 47.00
N ILE A 631 -22.88 19.91 46.96
CA ILE A 631 -22.15 20.11 45.70
C ILE A 631 -21.52 18.79 45.20
N GLU A 632 -20.99 17.96 46.09
CA GLU A 632 -20.41 16.65 45.75
C GLU A 632 -21.46 15.70 45.15
N HIS A 633 -22.66 15.67 45.74
CA HIS A 633 -23.80 14.95 45.20
C HIS A 633 -24.22 15.51 43.81
N LEU A 634 -24.29 16.83 43.65
CA LEU A 634 -24.62 17.47 42.37
C LEU A 634 -23.63 17.10 41.24
N TRP A 635 -22.35 16.91 41.55
CA TRP A 635 -21.34 16.45 40.58
C TRP A 635 -21.50 14.96 40.27
N HIS A 636 -21.66 14.11 41.29
CA HIS A 636 -21.85 12.67 41.12
C HIS A 636 -23.15 12.33 40.36
N GLU A 637 -24.24 13.09 40.55
CA GLU A 637 -25.48 12.90 39.79
C GLU A 637 -25.34 13.34 38.33
N PHE A 638 -24.64 14.45 38.06
CA PHE A 638 -24.30 14.81 36.68
C PHE A 638 -23.44 13.71 36.03
N TYR A 639 -22.47 13.15 36.76
CA TYR A 639 -21.67 12.03 36.29
C TYR A 639 -22.55 10.80 35.99
N ARG A 640 -23.44 10.38 36.90
CA ARG A 640 -24.36 9.24 36.71
C ARG A 640 -25.16 9.38 35.42
N LEU A 641 -25.81 10.54 35.25
CA LEU A 641 -26.62 10.84 34.06
C LEU A 641 -25.76 10.89 32.78
N TYR A 642 -24.55 11.45 32.85
CA TYR A 642 -23.60 11.42 31.74
C TYR A 642 -23.18 10.01 31.33
N LYS A 643 -23.07 9.06 32.27
CA LYS A 643 -22.81 7.64 31.96
C LYS A 643 -24.04 6.95 31.35
N ILE A 644 -25.25 7.25 31.84
CA ILE A 644 -26.50 6.74 31.25
C ILE A 644 -26.60 7.14 29.77
N MET A 645 -26.34 8.41 29.47
CA MET A 645 -26.32 8.96 28.10
C MET A 645 -25.31 8.26 27.14
N ARG A 646 -24.36 7.49 27.66
CA ARG A 646 -23.33 6.77 26.88
C ARG A 646 -23.51 5.24 26.85
N GLN A 647 -24.62 4.71 27.37
CA GLN A 647 -24.99 3.30 27.27
C GLN A 647 -25.40 2.91 25.83
N LYS A 648 -25.25 1.61 25.50
CA LYS A 648 -25.55 1.06 24.16
C LYS A 648 -27.02 0.66 23.95
N SER A 649 -27.79 0.57 25.02
CA SER A 649 -29.22 0.25 25.00
C SER A 649 -29.85 0.87 26.23
N LEU A 650 -31.12 1.28 26.11
CA LEU A 650 -31.94 1.86 27.18
C LEU A 650 -33.39 1.40 26.97
N THR A 651 -34.09 1.02 28.04
CA THR A 651 -35.56 0.84 28.01
C THR A 651 -36.26 2.20 27.93
N ASP A 652 -37.59 2.23 27.76
CA ASP A 652 -38.30 3.53 27.73
C ASP A 652 -38.43 4.09 29.15
N GLU A 653 -38.59 3.21 30.13
CA GLU A 653 -38.56 3.52 31.57
C GLU A 653 -37.21 4.10 32.01
N GLU A 654 -36.08 3.59 31.50
CA GLU A 654 -34.75 4.17 31.76
C GLU A 654 -34.60 5.59 31.16
N ILE A 655 -35.22 5.86 30.01
CA ILE A 655 -35.21 7.20 29.39
C ILE A 655 -36.17 8.16 30.11
N ASP A 656 -37.32 7.67 30.55
CA ASP A 656 -38.29 8.43 31.35
C ASP A 656 -37.71 8.79 32.73
N GLN A 657 -37.02 7.86 33.38
CA GLN A 657 -36.27 8.13 34.62
C GLN A 657 -35.12 9.11 34.38
N PHE A 658 -34.37 8.97 33.28
CA PHE A 658 -33.34 9.94 32.90
C PHE A 658 -33.93 11.35 32.68
N GLU A 659 -35.13 11.48 32.09
CA GLU A 659 -35.81 12.78 31.94
C GLU A 659 -36.23 13.38 33.28
N ALA A 660 -36.77 12.57 34.20
CA ALA A 660 -37.12 13.00 35.54
C ALA A 660 -35.89 13.48 36.31
N ASP A 661 -34.83 12.66 36.32
CA ASP A 661 -33.57 12.91 37.02
C ASP A 661 -32.84 14.13 36.46
N ALA A 662 -32.73 14.27 35.13
CA ALA A 662 -32.05 15.40 34.51
C ALA A 662 -32.79 16.73 34.74
N LYS A 663 -34.13 16.72 34.76
CA LYS A 663 -34.91 17.89 35.18
C LYS A 663 -34.75 18.20 36.66
N GLN A 664 -34.75 17.19 37.52
CA GLN A 664 -34.55 17.36 38.96
C GLN A 664 -33.16 17.93 39.25
N TRP A 665 -32.11 17.41 38.61
CA TRP A 665 -30.75 17.92 38.70
C TRP A 665 -30.62 19.42 38.33
N VAL A 666 -31.33 19.91 37.31
CA VAL A 666 -31.37 21.35 37.00
C VAL A 666 -32.14 22.16 38.05
N ARG A 667 -33.23 21.61 38.63
CA ARG A 667 -33.93 22.25 39.76
C ARG A 667 -33.00 22.40 40.96
N ASP A 668 -32.28 21.34 41.31
CA ASP A 668 -31.35 21.32 42.45
C ASP A 668 -30.15 22.26 42.22
N PHE A 669 -29.55 22.25 41.02
CA PHE A 669 -28.50 23.21 40.65
C PHE A 669 -28.93 24.66 40.91
N CYS A 670 -30.17 25.03 40.59
CA CYS A 670 -30.69 26.40 40.77
C CYS A 670 -31.63 26.57 41.99
N ARG A 671 -31.56 25.65 42.97
CA ARG A 671 -32.38 25.66 44.18
C ARG A 671 -32.24 27.03 44.87
N PRO A 672 -33.33 27.80 45.04
CA PRO A 672 -33.25 29.08 45.74
C PRO A 672 -33.00 28.87 47.24
N THR A 673 -32.42 29.86 47.90
CA THR A 673 -32.37 29.90 49.37
C THR A 673 -33.78 30.02 49.94
N ILE A 674 -34.11 29.20 50.93
CA ILE A 674 -35.44 29.14 51.57
C ILE A 674 -35.32 29.60 53.03
N GLY A 675 -36.31 30.37 53.50
CA GLY A 675 -36.33 30.95 54.84
C GLY A 675 -35.82 32.40 54.89
N ASN A 676 -35.96 33.03 56.06
CA ASN A 676 -35.54 34.42 56.24
C ASN A 676 -34.00 34.53 56.34
N PRO A 677 -33.38 35.59 55.79
CA PRO A 677 -31.94 35.83 55.95
C PRO A 677 -31.54 35.86 57.44
N ASN A 678 -30.46 35.17 57.77
CA ASN A 678 -29.90 35.02 59.12
C ASN A 678 -30.83 34.31 60.12
N SER A 679 -31.79 33.50 59.66
CA SER A 679 -32.61 32.65 60.54
C SER A 679 -32.02 31.24 60.69
N SER A 680 -32.24 30.60 61.84
CA SER A 680 -31.77 29.23 62.13
C SER A 680 -32.31 28.15 61.17
N ASN A 681 -33.39 28.49 60.45
CA ASN A 681 -34.11 27.59 59.56
C ASN A 681 -33.86 27.96 58.08
N GLN A 682 -32.84 28.78 57.80
CA GLN A 682 -32.47 29.17 56.45
C GLN A 682 -31.77 28.01 55.72
N GLN A 683 -32.42 27.40 54.74
CA GLN A 683 -31.81 26.42 53.85
C GLN A 683 -31.09 27.14 52.72
N GLU A 684 -29.78 26.94 52.59
CA GLU A 684 -28.98 27.58 51.55
C GLU A 684 -29.32 27.04 50.14
N GLY A 685 -29.49 27.97 49.19
CA GLY A 685 -29.67 27.65 47.77
C GLY A 685 -28.36 27.24 47.10
N MET A 686 -28.43 26.55 45.96
CA MET A 686 -27.23 26.04 45.28
C MET A 686 -26.53 27.14 44.46
N TYR A 687 -26.94 27.35 43.21
CA TYR A 687 -26.40 28.39 42.33
C TYR A 687 -27.53 29.22 41.69
N LEU A 688 -27.19 30.26 40.92
CA LEU A 688 -28.21 31.18 40.41
C LEU A 688 -28.93 30.59 39.19
N ARG A 689 -30.20 30.94 39.03
CA ARG A 689 -31.00 30.64 37.81
C ARG A 689 -30.38 31.19 36.52
N THR A 690 -29.55 32.24 36.63
CA THR A 690 -28.76 32.82 35.55
C THR A 690 -27.56 31.98 35.13
N ASP A 691 -27.06 31.13 36.03
CA ASP A 691 -25.88 30.29 35.80
C ASP A 691 -26.24 29.01 35.01
N VAL A 692 -27.54 28.70 34.90
CA VAL A 692 -28.05 27.64 34.03
C VAL A 692 -27.71 27.97 32.57
N THR A 693 -26.94 27.09 31.93
CA THR A 693 -26.42 27.31 30.58
C THR A 693 -27.30 26.69 29.48
N PRO A 694 -27.11 27.11 28.21
CA PRO A 694 -27.78 26.49 27.05
C PRO A 694 -27.67 24.95 27.03
N TYR A 695 -26.51 24.41 27.39
CA TYR A 695 -26.28 22.97 27.46
C TYR A 695 -27.08 22.28 28.58
N MET A 696 -27.23 22.90 29.76
CA MET A 696 -28.04 22.34 30.84
C MET A 696 -29.53 22.28 30.48
N HIS A 697 -30.04 23.29 29.77
CA HIS A 697 -31.40 23.26 29.23
C HIS A 697 -31.56 22.15 28.17
N VAL A 698 -30.60 22.01 27.24
CA VAL A 698 -30.64 20.94 26.23
C VAL A 698 -30.52 19.55 26.86
N PHE A 699 -29.70 19.40 27.90
CA PHE A 699 -29.55 18.19 28.69
C PHE A 699 -30.87 17.75 29.34
N ALA A 700 -31.56 18.64 30.06
CA ALA A 700 -32.79 18.28 30.78
C ALA A 700 -34.06 18.23 29.91
N GLN A 701 -34.11 18.96 28.80
CA GLN A 701 -35.31 19.05 27.95
C GLN A 701 -35.21 18.22 26.67
N HIS A 702 -34.06 18.21 25.99
CA HIS A 702 -33.93 17.72 24.61
C HIS A 702 -33.19 16.39 24.49
N VAL A 703 -32.20 16.09 25.34
CA VAL A 703 -31.51 14.78 25.35
C VAL A 703 -32.49 13.59 25.49
N PRO A 704 -33.50 13.61 26.38
CA PRO A 704 -34.47 12.51 26.46
C PRO A 704 -35.33 12.35 25.19
N GLN A 705 -35.64 13.45 24.50
CA GLN A 705 -36.33 13.41 23.21
C GLN A 705 -35.44 12.77 22.13
N PHE A 706 -34.15 13.12 22.09
CA PHE A 706 -33.17 12.48 21.20
C PHE A 706 -32.97 10.99 21.53
N MET A 707 -32.94 10.60 22.80
CA MET A 707 -32.84 9.20 23.21
C MET A 707 -34.00 8.37 22.66
N ARG A 708 -35.26 8.78 22.90
CA ARG A 708 -36.44 8.07 22.37
C ARG A 708 -36.44 8.05 20.83
N TYR A 709 -36.09 9.17 20.19
CA TYR A 709 -36.04 9.27 18.72
C TYR A 709 -34.97 8.38 18.06
N LEU A 710 -33.77 8.32 18.63
CA LEU A 710 -32.68 7.49 18.10
C LEU A 710 -32.91 6.00 18.39
N LYS A 711 -33.48 5.67 19.56
CA LYS A 711 -33.87 4.30 19.91
C LYS A 711 -34.87 3.71 18.91
N GLN A 712 -35.87 4.50 18.47
CA GLN A 712 -36.81 4.10 17.41
C GLN A 712 -36.14 3.80 16.05
N LYS A 713 -34.90 4.25 15.85
CA LYS A 713 -34.08 3.98 14.66
C LYS A 713 -32.97 2.94 14.89
N GLY A 714 -32.91 2.31 16.07
CA GLY A 714 -31.84 1.38 16.45
C GLY A 714 -30.47 2.06 16.69
N MET A 715 -30.45 3.35 16.99
CA MET A 715 -29.23 4.14 17.20
C MET A 715 -29.13 4.68 18.63
N VAL A 716 -27.91 5.06 19.04
CA VAL A 716 -27.63 5.70 20.33
C VAL A 716 -26.97 7.07 20.16
N LEU A 717 -27.28 7.99 21.08
CA LEU A 717 -26.81 9.39 21.06
C LEU A 717 -25.28 9.49 21.01
N ARG A 718 -24.58 8.54 21.64
CA ARG A 718 -23.12 8.47 21.66
C ARG A 718 -22.47 8.46 20.26
N HIS A 719 -23.09 7.86 19.24
CA HIS A 719 -22.53 7.84 17.87
C HIS A 719 -22.52 9.25 17.21
N PHE A 720 -23.29 10.20 17.76
CA PHE A 720 -23.33 11.58 17.29
C PHE A 720 -22.21 12.46 17.88
N SER A 721 -21.53 12.01 18.94
CA SER A 721 -20.35 12.65 19.54
C SER A 721 -19.34 13.19 18.51
N THR A 722 -18.83 14.40 18.75
CA THR A 722 -17.80 15.05 17.92
C THR A 722 -16.37 14.63 18.27
N SER A 723 -16.21 13.78 19.29
CA SER A 723 -14.91 13.42 19.87
C SER A 723 -13.91 12.75 18.92
N SER A 724 -14.35 12.19 17.79
CA SER A 724 -13.50 11.70 16.71
C SER A 724 -13.00 12.80 15.77
N ILE A 725 -13.78 13.86 15.59
CA ILE A 725 -13.53 14.98 14.68
C ILE A 725 -12.51 15.94 15.30
N GLU A 726 -12.66 16.23 16.60
CA GLU A 726 -11.66 16.96 17.41
C GLU A 726 -10.26 16.31 17.32
N LYS A 727 -10.20 14.99 17.50
CA LYS A 727 -8.97 14.19 17.33
C LYS A 727 -8.44 14.27 15.91
N LYS A 728 -9.31 14.15 14.90
CA LYS A 728 -8.94 14.24 13.47
C LYS A 728 -8.36 15.61 13.10
N ASN A 729 -8.98 16.71 13.56
CA ASN A 729 -8.49 18.06 13.31
C ASN A 729 -7.17 18.31 14.06
N HIS A 730 -7.03 17.80 15.29
CA HIS A 730 -5.75 17.83 16.01
C HIS A 730 -4.65 17.07 15.26
N GLN A 731 -4.93 15.87 14.76
CA GLN A 731 -4.02 15.11 13.91
C GLN A 731 -3.65 15.91 12.64
N GLN A 732 -4.62 16.34 11.83
CA GLN A 732 -4.38 17.11 10.61
C GLN A 732 -3.53 18.38 10.88
N VAL A 733 -3.80 19.11 11.96
CA VAL A 733 -2.98 20.27 12.38
C VAL A 733 -1.56 19.85 12.77
N GLN A 734 -1.39 18.80 13.57
CA GLN A 734 -0.06 18.31 13.96
C GLN A 734 0.76 17.86 12.74
N LEU A 735 0.17 17.07 11.85
CA LEU A 735 0.82 16.45 10.70
C LEU A 735 1.21 17.47 9.62
N PHE A 736 0.29 18.37 9.25
CA PHE A 736 0.43 19.21 8.06
C PHE A 736 0.78 20.68 8.36
N PHE A 737 0.49 21.18 9.57
CA PHE A 737 0.76 22.57 9.95
C PHE A 737 1.82 22.71 11.06
N GLY A 738 1.92 21.73 11.97
CA GLY A 738 2.89 21.71 13.07
C GLY A 738 4.26 21.15 12.68
N GLY A 739 4.29 20.07 11.90
CA GLY A 739 5.53 19.53 11.33
C GLY A 739 6.13 20.42 10.23
N THR A 740 7.44 20.28 10.00
CA THR A 740 8.09 20.79 8.78
C THR A 740 7.46 20.11 7.56
N THR A 741 6.93 20.88 6.61
CA THR A 741 6.02 20.37 5.56
C THR A 741 6.58 19.14 4.83
N MET A 742 5.75 18.09 4.74
CA MET A 742 6.09 16.78 4.18
C MET A 742 6.51 16.88 2.70
N GLY A 743 7.81 17.06 2.46
CA GLY A 743 8.39 17.22 1.12
C GLY A 743 9.05 18.59 0.84
N GLY A 744 9.06 19.52 1.80
CA GLY A 744 9.89 20.72 1.76
C GLY A 744 9.45 21.80 0.77
N GLY A 745 8.30 22.44 1.04
CA GLY A 745 7.97 23.79 0.54
C GLY A 745 7.81 24.00 -0.97
N LYS A 746 7.82 22.95 -1.80
CA LYS A 746 7.73 23.06 -3.28
C LYS A 746 6.41 22.59 -3.90
N SER A 747 5.39 22.28 -3.08
CA SER A 747 4.03 22.04 -3.59
C SER A 747 3.44 23.35 -4.08
N LYS A 748 2.96 23.40 -5.34
CA LYS A 748 2.14 24.51 -5.85
C LYS A 748 0.69 24.45 -5.34
N LYS A 749 0.33 23.43 -4.56
CA LYS A 749 -1.03 23.19 -4.09
C LYS A 749 -1.17 23.54 -2.59
N PRO A 750 -2.38 23.95 -2.15
CA PRO A 750 -2.61 24.35 -0.77
C PRO A 750 -2.56 23.13 0.17
N VAL A 751 -2.11 23.33 1.40
CA VAL A 751 -1.93 22.25 2.40
C VAL A 751 -3.17 21.37 2.61
N ILE A 752 -4.37 21.95 2.49
CA ILE A 752 -5.67 21.25 2.55
C ILE A 752 -5.88 20.23 1.41
N HIS A 753 -5.33 20.46 0.22
CA HIS A 753 -5.34 19.47 -0.86
C HIS A 753 -4.48 18.26 -0.47
N ASP A 754 -3.32 18.51 0.13
CA ASP A 754 -2.37 17.45 0.47
C ASP A 754 -2.87 16.58 1.65
N ILE A 755 -3.70 17.15 2.54
CA ILE A 755 -4.51 16.39 3.52
C ILE A 755 -5.51 15.46 2.81
N LEU A 756 -6.31 15.99 1.86
CA LEU A 756 -7.29 15.17 1.14
C LEU A 756 -6.61 14.10 0.25
N CYS A 757 -5.44 14.38 -0.32
CA CYS A 757 -4.64 13.37 -1.02
C CYS A 757 -4.11 12.28 -0.07
N TYR A 758 -3.68 12.63 1.14
CA TYR A 758 -3.30 11.65 2.15
C TYR A 758 -4.48 10.74 2.53
N GLU A 759 -5.67 11.31 2.78
CA GLU A 759 -6.86 10.51 3.09
C GLU A 759 -7.33 9.65 1.91
N ASN A 760 -7.21 10.15 0.67
CA ASN A 760 -7.43 9.35 -0.54
C ASN A 760 -6.48 8.14 -0.58
N ARG A 761 -5.21 8.26 -0.15
CA ARG A 761 -4.29 7.11 -0.04
C ARG A 761 -4.65 6.15 1.10
N GLN A 762 -5.14 6.64 2.23
CA GLN A 762 -5.66 5.76 3.29
C GLN A 762 -6.79 4.86 2.77
N LEU A 763 -7.74 5.44 2.00
CA LEU A 763 -8.80 4.66 1.35
C LEU A 763 -8.24 3.62 0.36
N PHE A 764 -7.20 3.93 -0.42
CA PHE A 764 -6.51 2.95 -1.29
C PHE A 764 -6.04 1.72 -0.51
N TYR A 765 -5.42 1.90 0.67
CA TYR A 765 -4.92 0.78 1.48
C TYR A 765 -6.03 -0.12 2.01
N HIS A 766 -7.25 0.40 2.19
CA HIS A 766 -8.42 -0.39 2.53
C HIS A 766 -8.99 -1.12 1.29
N ILE A 767 -9.18 -0.44 0.16
CA ILE A 767 -9.66 -1.04 -1.10
C ILE A 767 -8.80 -2.24 -1.52
N HIS A 768 -7.48 -2.07 -1.47
CA HIS A 768 -6.52 -3.07 -1.96
C HIS A 768 -5.99 -4.01 -0.87
N ASN A 769 -6.56 -4.00 0.34
CA ASN A 769 -6.13 -4.81 1.49
C ASN A 769 -4.61 -4.76 1.74
N THR A 770 -3.99 -3.59 1.52
CA THR A 770 -2.52 -3.42 1.54
C THR A 770 -1.95 -3.79 2.92
N PRO A 771 -1.08 -4.80 3.03
CA PRO A 771 -0.71 -5.34 4.33
C PRO A 771 0.21 -4.37 5.10
N ILE A 772 -0.09 -4.20 6.39
CA ILE A 772 0.68 -3.36 7.34
C ILE A 772 2.07 -3.97 7.62
N LYS A 773 2.23 -5.28 7.44
CA LYS A 773 3.45 -6.02 7.75
C LYS A 773 3.76 -7.07 6.68
N TYR A 774 4.91 -6.93 6.03
CA TYR A 774 5.52 -8.01 5.26
C TYR A 774 6.38 -8.88 6.20
N THR A 775 6.26 -10.21 6.14
CA THR A 775 6.99 -11.13 7.03
C THR A 775 8.00 -11.98 6.27
N ARG A 776 9.30 -11.76 6.53
CA ARG A 776 10.39 -12.62 6.06
C ARG A 776 10.82 -13.59 7.15
N LYS A 777 10.74 -14.90 6.91
CA LYS A 777 11.27 -15.94 7.80
C LYS A 777 12.79 -16.05 7.59
N THR A 778 13.58 -15.59 8.55
CA THR A 778 15.04 -15.81 8.56
C THR A 778 15.34 -17.13 9.27
N MET A 779 16.27 -17.91 8.74
CA MET A 779 16.81 -19.12 9.38
C MET A 779 18.33 -19.06 9.29
N GLU A 780 19.03 -19.13 10.43
CA GLU A 780 20.49 -19.15 10.44
C GLU A 780 21.02 -20.54 10.09
N ILE A 781 21.66 -20.65 8.93
CA ILE A 781 22.37 -21.86 8.52
C ILE A 781 23.85 -21.65 8.84
N LYS A 782 24.39 -22.46 9.76
CA LYS A 782 25.83 -22.48 10.03
C LYS A 782 26.55 -23.16 8.86
N ALA A 783 27.22 -22.36 8.04
CA ALA A 783 28.28 -22.86 7.18
C ALA A 783 29.48 -23.29 8.03
N TYR A 784 30.12 -24.40 7.64
CA TYR A 784 31.39 -24.89 8.17
C TYR A 784 32.49 -24.69 7.12
#